data_AF-A0A1Q7AHU3-F1
#
_entry.id   AF-A0A1Q7AHU3-F1
#
_cell.length_a   1.000
_cell.length_b   1.000
_cell.length_c   1.000
_cell.angle_alpha   90.00
_cell.angle_beta   90.00
_cell.angle_gamma   90.00
#
_symmetry.space_group_name_H-M   'P 1'
#
loop_
_entity.id
_entity.type
_entity.pdbx_description
1 polymer ?
#
loop_
_entity_poly.entity_id
_entity_poly.type
_entity_poly.pdbx_seq_one_letter_code
_entity_poly.pdbx_strand_id
1 'polypeptide(L)'
;MARYVGAVLLVIHLTIAAAAAQTVSATTGAIDGRVTDNTNAVLPGVTVTVSGPAMMGTRIATTNDQGAYRLAAVPPGDYTVVFTLDGFAPLTRKEIRVDLGFTATLNVQMSVGAVEENVTVTGASPVVDAASTKITTTFDAPLLASLPSGSRDYWALLSETPALKLTRVDVGGSSAGSQSNYYAYGTTGQNRPMIEGINSTQGTERFGNYPDMGSFEQIAVNAAAHTAEMAVPGIQMIFISKSGGNTYHGSATAHYENERWQSFNIDDDQIARGITSGGGLGPRDVDRLHRFRDTSADLGGYIVKDRLWWYGAVRDLETEVRLPNFAIKPFVTRLTTYTGKATYTLSKNTKLVGYIERNTKHQPNRLDAFALGLTGIFTSEDASFDQWLYPRIYKGEVNTVVGDALFFEARAGQYGFDWPDTNYTAAPRYEDLGNNLVSGSSRWRELDIRRNQVLGSVSYFRNGWLGDHNFKIGWEIFRDTTDQTERTGSFADVVQILRNGSPLDVYLLGNPTRSVNGLWTYGAYVSDVWRPTRRLSLNVGLRFDRYRNFLPAQLHEADRFNPVAAVFQAVDDLNIWNTFAPRIGATFDLLGNGKTMLKANYGRYWWNPGADFSATANPNPPVWQRRHTWTDLNSDRVWQPGEEGRLISSLGGVASSAIDPNLEDTRTEEVASWIEREVAANFGIRGGFVWRTERQLYQLLNANQPFAAFNVARTVPDPGPDGIVGNLDDGPAIGAWNLAADYLSLPVRNVLMNVPDATTNYYTWEITATKRMSHGWSAIASLARTTSYAQANTFFDTSFRQNQLPITPNDLINTEPNGQEKSSDLSAKLNASWQGRWGLKISPRRANRTGDERPQRAPLAVHRRLQPDQCESDSEHQLELRQLVSATARDRAAPGVARWRKARLVSACGHADGREDAARSRGGVTDRARVGVGPTRK
;
A
#
# COMPACT_ATOMS: atom_id res chain seq x y z
N MET A 1 -21.42 32.32 38.26
CA MET A 1 -20.55 31.52 37.38
C MET A 1 -20.17 30.17 37.98
N ALA A 2 -19.51 30.07 39.15
CA ALA A 2 -18.94 28.82 39.69
C ALA A 2 -19.84 27.56 39.62
N ARG A 3 -21.15 27.65 39.95
CA ARG A 3 -22.09 26.50 39.87
C ARG A 3 -22.28 25.94 38.46
N TYR A 4 -22.10 26.73 37.40
CA TYR A 4 -22.20 26.26 36.02
C TYR A 4 -20.89 25.61 35.53
N VAL A 5 -19.73 26.06 36.01
CA VAL A 5 -18.44 25.41 35.71
C VAL A 5 -18.40 24.00 36.31
N GLY A 6 -18.90 23.82 37.53
CA GLY A 6 -19.06 22.50 38.15
C GLY A 6 -20.00 21.59 37.36
N ALA A 7 -21.14 22.11 36.89
CA ALA A 7 -22.08 21.34 36.07
C ALA A 7 -21.48 20.93 34.71
N VAL A 8 -20.76 21.83 34.03
CA VAL A 8 -20.09 21.52 32.75
C VAL A 8 -18.98 20.48 32.94
N LEU A 9 -18.15 20.60 33.99
CA LEU A 9 -17.13 19.59 34.30
C LEU A 9 -17.73 18.23 34.67
N LEU A 10 -18.86 18.21 35.38
CA LEU A 10 -19.56 16.97 35.76
C LEU A 10 -20.25 16.31 34.55
N VAL A 11 -20.86 17.09 33.65
CA VAL A 11 -21.41 16.58 32.38
C VAL A 11 -20.29 16.03 31.49
N ILE A 12 -19.14 16.71 31.41
CA ILE A 12 -17.95 16.19 30.72
C ILE A 12 -17.45 14.88 31.36
N HIS A 13 -17.54 14.72 32.68
CA HIS A 13 -17.17 13.46 33.34
C HIS A 13 -18.20 12.33 33.11
N LEU A 14 -19.51 12.62 33.06
CA LEU A 14 -20.52 11.59 32.84
C LEU A 14 -20.66 11.16 31.37
N THR A 15 -20.35 12.01 30.38
CA THR A 15 -20.32 11.58 28.97
C THR A 15 -19.11 10.72 28.61
N ILE A 16 -18.07 10.68 29.45
CA ILE A 16 -16.91 9.78 29.31
C ILE A 16 -17.27 8.33 29.70
N ALA A 17 -18.33 8.10 30.48
CA ALA A 17 -18.66 6.81 31.09
C ALA A 17 -19.17 5.72 30.11
N ALA A 18 -19.26 6.00 28.81
CA ALA A 18 -19.76 5.06 27.78
C ALA A 18 -18.81 4.86 26.58
N ALA A 19 -17.56 5.33 26.65
CA ALA A 19 -16.62 5.34 25.52
C ALA A 19 -15.23 4.72 25.84
N ALA A 20 -15.21 3.65 26.65
CA ALA A 20 -13.98 2.97 27.07
C ALA A 20 -13.49 1.90 26.05
N ALA A 21 -12.15 1.72 25.99
CA ALA A 21 -11.38 0.83 25.08
C ALA A 21 -11.46 1.17 23.58
N GLN A 22 -10.30 1.48 22.97
CA GLN A 22 -10.15 1.84 21.55
C GLN A 22 -8.72 1.29 21.01
N THR A 23 -7.95 1.76 19.98
CA THR A 23 -6.60 1.18 19.56
C THR A 23 -5.35 2.08 19.27
N VAL A 24 -4.13 1.80 19.79
CA VAL A 24 -2.83 2.40 19.29
C VAL A 24 -1.77 1.42 18.81
N SER A 25 -1.00 1.82 17.79
CA SER A 25 0.32 1.27 17.45
C SER A 25 1.47 2.00 18.16
N ALA A 26 2.38 1.28 18.83
CA ALA A 26 3.48 1.87 19.62
C ALA A 26 4.49 2.69 18.79
N THR A 27 5.02 3.78 19.37
CA THR A 27 6.10 4.62 18.79
C THR A 27 7.49 4.38 19.42
N THR A 28 7.65 3.31 20.20
CA THR A 28 8.87 2.96 20.96
C THR A 28 9.13 1.46 20.96
N GLY A 29 10.37 1.04 21.22
CA GLY A 29 10.70 -0.33 21.60
C GLY A 29 10.73 -0.56 23.12
N ALA A 30 11.30 -1.68 23.54
CA ALA A 30 11.51 -2.02 24.96
C ALA A 30 12.79 -2.86 25.17
N ILE A 31 13.25 -2.93 26.41
CA ILE A 31 14.28 -3.88 26.86
C ILE A 31 13.64 -4.74 27.96
N ASP A 32 13.81 -6.07 27.91
CA ASP A 32 13.47 -6.96 29.02
C ASP A 32 14.51 -8.07 29.18
N GLY A 33 14.38 -8.89 30.22
CA GLY A 33 15.27 -10.04 30.39
C GLY A 33 15.25 -10.60 31.80
N ARG A 34 16.14 -11.58 32.03
CA ARG A 34 16.33 -12.27 33.30
C ARG A 34 17.80 -12.31 33.67
N VAL A 35 18.10 -12.07 34.94
CA VAL A 35 19.46 -12.12 35.51
C VAL A 35 19.61 -13.36 36.39
N THR A 36 20.72 -14.08 36.20
CA THR A 36 21.09 -15.29 36.95
C THR A 36 22.54 -15.25 37.41
N ASP A 37 22.90 -16.12 38.35
CA ASP A 37 24.31 -16.37 38.72
C ASP A 37 24.94 -17.49 37.85
N ASN A 38 26.19 -17.83 38.16
CA ASN A 38 26.93 -18.92 37.52
C ASN A 38 26.38 -20.34 37.82
N THR A 39 25.46 -20.51 38.77
CA THR A 39 24.74 -21.78 39.02
C THR A 39 23.41 -21.87 38.23
N ASN A 40 22.99 -20.78 37.58
CA ASN A 40 21.67 -20.55 36.98
C ASN A 40 20.54 -20.31 38.00
N ALA A 41 20.87 -20.05 39.27
CA ALA A 41 19.95 -19.45 40.23
C ALA A 41 19.61 -18.01 39.80
N VAL A 42 18.41 -17.55 40.16
CA VAL A 42 17.90 -16.24 39.73
C VAL A 42 18.30 -15.14 40.71
N LEU A 43 18.64 -13.96 40.20
CA LEU A 43 19.13 -12.84 41.02
C LEU A 43 18.06 -11.74 41.12
N PRO A 44 17.27 -11.67 42.21
CA PRO A 44 16.42 -10.52 42.52
C PRO A 44 17.26 -9.33 43.01
N GLY A 45 16.69 -8.11 42.96
CA GLY A 45 17.34 -6.90 43.49
C GLY A 45 18.44 -6.30 42.61
N VAL A 46 18.80 -6.92 41.49
CA VAL A 46 19.79 -6.39 40.53
C VAL A 46 19.28 -5.07 39.97
N THR A 47 20.05 -4.00 40.14
CA THR A 47 19.78 -2.69 39.55
C THR A 47 20.25 -2.70 38.10
N VAL A 48 19.34 -2.43 37.17
CA VAL A 48 19.59 -2.39 35.73
C VAL A 48 19.47 -0.94 35.24
N THR A 49 20.61 -0.32 34.92
CA THR A 49 20.67 1.07 34.44
C THR A 49 20.87 1.12 32.93
N VAL A 50 20.04 1.88 32.23
CA VAL A 50 20.08 2.08 30.78
C VAL A 50 20.41 3.54 30.45
N SER A 51 21.32 3.75 29.50
CA SER A 51 21.69 5.06 28.95
C SER A 51 22.02 4.98 27.45
N GLY A 52 21.79 6.07 26.72
CA GLY A 52 22.06 6.16 25.27
C GLY A 52 21.66 7.53 24.70
N PRO A 53 22.19 7.95 23.54
CA PRO A 53 22.02 9.31 23.01
C PRO A 53 20.56 9.69 22.73
N ALA A 54 19.71 8.72 22.39
CA ALA A 54 18.27 8.94 22.15
C ALA A 54 17.43 9.04 23.45
N MET A 55 18.04 8.99 24.65
CA MET A 55 17.35 9.04 25.94
C MET A 55 17.85 10.20 26.80
N MET A 56 16.93 11.10 27.18
CA MET A 56 17.17 12.09 28.24
C MET A 56 17.44 11.40 29.57
N GLY A 57 18.56 11.71 30.22
CA GLY A 57 19.00 11.07 31.45
C GLY A 57 19.24 9.56 31.34
N THR A 58 19.33 8.90 32.50
CA THR A 58 19.33 7.44 32.61
C THR A 58 17.95 6.94 33.04
N ARG A 59 17.65 5.67 32.73
CA ARG A 59 16.51 4.96 33.31
C ARG A 59 16.98 3.72 34.06
N ILE A 60 16.27 3.39 35.13
CA ILE A 60 16.58 2.28 36.04
C ILE A 60 15.36 1.36 36.09
N ALA A 61 15.61 0.06 36.18
CA ALA A 61 14.66 -0.95 36.62
C ALA A 61 15.38 -1.92 37.58
N THR A 62 14.63 -2.67 38.38
CA THR A 62 15.19 -3.66 39.32
C THR A 62 14.65 -5.05 38.99
N THR A 63 15.44 -6.11 39.17
CA THR A 63 14.94 -7.48 39.02
C THR A 63 14.01 -7.89 40.16
N ASN A 64 12.90 -8.52 39.80
CA ASN A 64 11.93 -9.10 40.74
C ASN A 64 12.39 -10.46 41.31
N ASP A 65 11.56 -11.10 42.12
CA ASP A 65 11.79 -12.42 42.75
C ASP A 65 12.13 -13.55 41.77
N GLN A 66 11.77 -13.41 40.49
CA GLN A 66 12.12 -14.34 39.42
C GLN A 66 13.46 -14.02 38.76
N GLY A 67 14.14 -12.94 39.16
CA GLY A 67 15.30 -12.36 38.49
C GLY A 67 14.95 -11.60 37.20
N ALA A 68 13.67 -11.32 36.94
CA ALA A 68 13.22 -10.69 35.69
C ALA A 68 13.06 -9.16 35.83
N TYR A 69 13.40 -8.41 34.78
CA TYR A 69 13.31 -6.95 34.72
C TYR A 69 12.76 -6.48 33.36
N ARG A 70 12.29 -5.22 33.31
CA ARG A 70 11.82 -4.60 32.06
C ARG A 70 11.94 -3.07 32.09
N LEU A 71 12.28 -2.49 30.93
CA LEU A 71 12.12 -1.07 30.63
C LEU A 71 11.22 -0.93 29.39
N ALA A 72 9.96 -0.57 29.62
CA ALA A 72 9.03 -0.19 28.55
C ALA A 72 9.27 1.25 28.07
N ALA A 73 8.87 1.57 26.84
CA ALA A 73 9.02 2.88 26.21
C ALA A 73 10.48 3.37 26.11
N VAL A 74 11.31 2.55 25.46
CA VAL A 74 12.67 2.91 25.06
C VAL A 74 12.62 3.44 23.62
N PRO A 75 13.06 4.68 23.34
CA PRO A 75 13.13 5.20 21.98
C PRO A 75 13.99 4.32 21.06
N PRO A 76 13.77 4.34 19.73
CA PRO A 76 14.72 3.72 18.79
C PRO A 76 16.12 4.30 18.94
N GLY A 77 17.15 3.45 18.88
CA GLY A 77 18.55 3.85 19.02
C GLY A 77 19.42 2.81 19.71
N ASP A 78 20.67 3.18 19.99
CA ASP A 78 21.68 2.31 20.59
C ASP A 78 21.95 2.68 22.06
N TYR A 79 22.08 1.64 22.90
CA TYR A 79 22.11 1.77 24.35
C TYR A 79 23.28 1.01 24.99
N THR A 80 23.68 1.49 26.17
CA THR A 80 24.47 0.74 27.14
C THR A 80 23.57 0.35 28.30
N VAL A 81 23.69 -0.88 28.77
CA VAL A 81 22.96 -1.44 29.91
C VAL A 81 23.97 -1.95 30.94
N VAL A 82 23.86 -1.47 32.18
CA VAL A 82 24.76 -1.82 33.29
C VAL A 82 23.95 -2.54 34.37
N PHE A 83 24.47 -3.68 34.84
CA PHE A 83 23.86 -4.52 35.87
C PHE A 83 24.71 -4.48 37.13
N THR A 84 24.13 -4.10 38.27
CA THR A 84 24.80 -4.03 39.58
C THR A 84 23.99 -4.68 40.68
N LEU A 85 24.65 -5.48 41.51
CA LEU A 85 24.14 -6.12 42.72
C LEU A 85 25.30 -6.30 43.70
N ASP A 86 25.10 -6.03 44.98
CA ASP A 86 26.16 -6.12 45.99
C ASP A 86 26.66 -7.58 46.12
N GLY A 87 27.99 -7.75 46.16
CA GLY A 87 28.65 -9.07 46.16
C GLY A 87 28.84 -9.70 44.77
N PHE A 88 28.37 -9.06 43.69
CA PHE A 88 28.58 -9.50 42.31
C PHE A 88 29.41 -8.48 41.51
N ALA A 89 30.19 -8.99 40.57
CA ALA A 89 30.95 -8.14 39.64
C ALA A 89 29.99 -7.37 38.72
N PRO A 90 30.13 -6.04 38.56
CA PRO A 90 29.32 -5.26 37.62
C PRO A 90 29.48 -5.76 36.18
N LEU A 91 28.36 -5.94 35.48
CA LEU A 91 28.35 -6.32 34.06
C LEU A 91 27.91 -5.15 33.20
N THR A 92 28.73 -4.79 32.20
CA THR A 92 28.41 -3.76 31.21
C THR A 92 28.13 -4.39 29.84
N ARG A 93 26.90 -4.21 29.35
CA ARG A 93 26.46 -4.59 28.00
C ARG A 93 26.41 -3.34 27.11
N LYS A 94 27.21 -3.30 26.05
CA LYS A 94 27.25 -2.21 25.05
C LYS A 94 26.58 -2.64 23.76
N GLU A 95 26.33 -1.69 22.86
CA GLU A 95 25.79 -1.95 21.50
C GLU A 95 24.42 -2.64 21.51
N ILE A 96 23.56 -2.21 22.45
CA ILE A 96 22.18 -2.66 22.57
C ILE A 96 21.29 -1.80 21.67
N ARG A 97 21.06 -2.25 20.43
CA ARG A 97 20.12 -1.62 19.49
C ARG A 97 18.69 -1.97 19.90
N VAL A 98 17.88 -0.95 20.13
CA VAL A 98 16.43 -1.06 20.26
C VAL A 98 15.83 -0.44 19.00
N ASP A 99 15.04 -1.25 18.29
CA ASP A 99 14.28 -0.82 17.12
C ASP A 99 12.81 -0.61 17.49
N LEU A 100 12.05 0.08 16.65
CA LEU A 100 10.64 0.40 16.84
C LEU A 100 9.79 -0.85 16.99
N GLY A 101 9.03 -0.95 18.10
CA GLY A 101 8.16 -2.09 18.39
C GLY A 101 8.89 -3.39 18.76
N PHE A 102 10.21 -3.44 18.62
CA PHE A 102 11.07 -4.56 19.02
C PHE A 102 11.25 -4.59 20.54
N THR A 103 11.32 -5.80 21.10
CA THR A 103 11.75 -5.99 22.50
C THR A 103 13.13 -6.65 22.51
N ALA A 104 14.14 -5.90 22.93
CA ALA A 104 15.49 -6.41 23.10
C ALA A 104 15.57 -7.25 24.39
N THR A 105 15.34 -8.56 24.28
CA THR A 105 15.47 -9.49 25.40
C THR A 105 16.95 -9.78 25.69
N LEU A 106 17.43 -9.32 26.85
CA LEU A 106 18.79 -9.46 27.33
C LEU A 106 18.83 -10.28 28.62
N ASN A 107 18.88 -11.60 28.44
CA ASN A 107 19.19 -12.53 29.53
C ASN A 107 20.69 -12.48 29.85
N VAL A 108 21.02 -12.42 31.14
CA VAL A 108 22.35 -12.08 31.65
C VAL A 108 22.75 -13.00 32.79
N GLN A 109 24.03 -13.40 32.79
CA GLN A 109 24.66 -14.12 33.89
C GLN A 109 25.67 -13.20 34.58
N MET A 110 25.63 -13.10 35.91
CA MET A 110 26.57 -12.32 36.72
C MET A 110 27.43 -13.24 37.58
N SER A 111 28.74 -12.96 37.62
CA SER A 111 29.68 -13.66 38.49
C SER A 111 29.69 -13.05 39.90
N VAL A 112 29.73 -13.91 40.92
CA VAL A 112 30.07 -13.50 42.29
C VAL A 112 31.48 -12.94 42.30
N GLY A 113 31.68 -11.79 42.96
CA GLY A 113 32.97 -11.10 42.99
C GLY A 113 32.92 -9.79 43.76
N ALA A 114 34.00 -9.47 44.47
CA ALA A 114 34.17 -8.15 45.06
C ALA A 114 34.43 -7.09 43.96
N VAL A 115 34.07 -5.84 44.25
CA VAL A 115 34.07 -4.76 43.27
C VAL A 115 35.49 -4.36 42.88
N GLU A 116 35.93 -4.74 41.67
CA GLU A 116 36.91 -3.97 40.88
C GLU A 116 36.90 -4.30 39.37
N GLU A 117 36.70 -5.55 38.97
CA GLU A 117 36.59 -5.91 37.53
C GLU A 117 35.19 -5.63 36.96
N ASN A 118 35.05 -4.55 36.18
CA ASN A 118 33.85 -4.25 35.41
C ASN A 118 33.83 -5.03 34.09
N VAL A 119 33.14 -6.16 34.08
CA VAL A 119 33.11 -7.08 32.94
C VAL A 119 32.31 -6.47 31.78
N THR A 120 33.02 -5.94 30.78
CA THR A 120 32.40 -5.37 29.57
C THR A 120 32.24 -6.44 28.50
N VAL A 121 31.00 -6.89 28.25
CA VAL A 121 30.69 -7.89 27.20
C VAL A 121 30.13 -7.20 25.97
N THR A 122 31.00 -6.93 25.00
CA THR A 122 30.64 -6.60 23.60
C THR A 122 30.09 -7.86 22.91
N GLY A 123 28.80 -8.10 23.07
CA GLY A 123 28.11 -9.21 22.39
C GLY A 123 26.87 -8.68 21.69
N ALA A 124 26.77 -8.93 20.38
CA ALA A 124 25.76 -8.37 19.48
C ALA A 124 24.32 -8.38 20.03
N SER A 125 23.55 -7.38 19.64
CA SER A 125 22.09 -7.36 19.85
C SER A 125 21.40 -8.50 19.08
N PRO A 126 20.41 -9.19 19.66
CA PRO A 126 19.64 -10.23 18.96
C PRO A 126 19.06 -9.72 17.64
N VAL A 127 19.15 -10.53 16.59
CA VAL A 127 18.52 -10.26 15.28
C VAL A 127 17.18 -10.98 15.09
N VAL A 128 16.81 -11.84 16.04
CA VAL A 128 15.54 -12.59 16.07
C VAL A 128 14.71 -12.09 17.24
N ASP A 129 13.48 -11.63 16.97
CA ASP A 129 12.53 -11.30 18.04
C ASP A 129 11.84 -12.59 18.53
N ALA A 130 12.08 -12.95 19.79
CA ALA A 130 11.49 -14.14 20.42
C ALA A 130 10.07 -13.92 20.97
N ALA A 131 9.62 -12.67 21.10
CA ALA A 131 8.30 -12.30 21.61
C ALA A 131 7.27 -12.07 20.48
N SER A 132 7.70 -11.46 19.38
CA SER A 132 6.82 -10.97 18.31
C SER A 132 6.66 -11.95 17.14
N THR A 133 5.42 -12.08 16.65
CA THR A 133 5.11 -12.76 15.37
C THR A 133 5.08 -11.80 14.16
N LYS A 134 5.19 -10.48 14.36
CA LYS A 134 5.11 -9.49 13.27
C LYS A 134 6.24 -9.66 12.26
N ILE A 135 5.93 -9.53 10.97
CA ILE A 135 6.93 -9.46 9.89
C ILE A 135 7.22 -8.01 9.56
N THR A 136 8.26 -7.50 10.20
CA THR A 136 8.80 -6.14 10.04
C THR A 136 10.02 -6.16 9.11
N THR A 137 10.17 -5.08 8.34
CA THR A 137 11.43 -4.68 7.70
C THR A 137 11.78 -3.28 8.19
N THR A 138 12.97 -3.11 8.75
CA THR A 138 13.39 -1.87 9.42
C THR A 138 14.49 -1.18 8.63
N PHE A 139 14.30 0.11 8.34
CA PHE A 139 15.29 0.97 7.71
C PHE A 139 15.70 2.05 8.73
N ASP A 140 16.93 1.98 9.22
CA ASP A 140 17.53 2.99 10.10
C ASP A 140 18.22 4.11 9.30
N ALA A 141 18.52 5.25 9.93
CA ALA A 141 19.19 6.38 9.28
C ALA A 141 20.51 5.99 8.56
N PRO A 142 21.39 5.12 9.11
CA PRO A 142 22.58 4.61 8.41
C PRO A 142 22.31 3.78 7.15
N LEU A 143 21.22 3.02 7.10
CA LEU A 143 20.77 2.32 5.89
C LEU A 143 20.13 3.31 4.90
N LEU A 144 19.17 4.12 5.36
CA LEU A 144 18.46 5.15 4.58
C LEU A 144 19.43 6.06 3.82
N ALA A 145 20.45 6.58 4.51
CA ALA A 145 21.51 7.43 3.94
C ALA A 145 22.45 6.71 2.96
N SER A 146 22.18 5.44 2.61
CA SER A 146 22.97 4.65 1.67
C SER A 146 22.17 3.75 0.74
N LEU A 147 20.84 3.90 0.70
CA LEU A 147 20.00 3.33 -0.34
C LEU A 147 20.20 4.15 -1.63
N PRO A 148 20.72 3.56 -2.73
CA PRO A 148 20.82 4.26 -4.02
C PRO A 148 19.42 4.34 -4.66
N SER A 149 18.66 5.32 -4.19
CA SER A 149 17.29 5.64 -4.60
C SER A 149 17.29 7.02 -5.25
N GLY A 150 16.98 7.10 -6.55
CA GLY A 150 17.05 8.35 -7.31
C GLY A 150 16.09 9.41 -6.76
N SER A 151 14.82 9.03 -6.60
CA SER A 151 13.76 9.88 -6.03
C SER A 151 13.92 10.25 -4.55
N ARG A 152 14.72 9.51 -3.77
CA ARG A 152 14.83 9.62 -2.30
C ARG A 152 13.46 9.78 -1.62
N ASP A 153 12.51 8.91 -1.95
CA ASP A 153 11.15 8.92 -1.40
C ASP A 153 10.74 7.57 -0.79
N TYR A 154 9.53 7.51 -0.22
CA TYR A 154 9.05 6.30 0.46
C TYR A 154 8.66 5.18 -0.52
N TRP A 155 8.30 5.48 -1.77
CA TRP A 155 8.03 4.45 -2.78
C TRP A 155 9.32 3.72 -3.14
N ALA A 156 10.43 4.45 -3.32
CA ALA A 156 11.74 3.83 -3.50
C ALA A 156 12.15 2.93 -2.31
N LEU A 157 11.82 3.31 -1.07
CA LEU A 157 12.02 2.47 0.12
C LEU A 157 11.12 1.22 0.14
N LEU A 158 9.83 1.36 -0.20
CA LEU A 158 8.93 0.21 -0.34
C LEU A 158 9.41 -0.75 -1.45
N SER A 159 10.02 -0.22 -2.51
CA SER A 159 10.61 -1.03 -3.58
C SER A 159 11.73 -1.97 -3.10
N GLU A 160 12.36 -1.71 -1.95
CA GLU A 160 13.38 -2.58 -1.33
C GLU A 160 12.80 -3.63 -0.36
N THR A 161 11.56 -3.45 0.10
CA THR A 161 10.95 -4.32 1.13
C THR A 161 10.65 -5.73 0.58
N PRO A 162 10.98 -6.83 1.28
CA PRO A 162 10.65 -8.19 0.87
C PRO A 162 9.16 -8.39 0.56
N ALA A 163 8.85 -9.26 -0.42
CA ALA A 163 7.50 -9.62 -0.87
C ALA A 163 6.55 -8.46 -1.26
N LEU A 164 7.10 -7.26 -1.47
CA LEU A 164 6.36 -6.03 -1.77
C LEU A 164 6.65 -5.56 -3.21
N LYS A 165 5.62 -5.22 -3.99
CA LYS A 165 5.72 -4.79 -5.40
C LYS A 165 4.97 -3.48 -5.66
N LEU A 166 5.58 -2.57 -6.42
CA LEU A 166 4.96 -1.33 -6.92
C LEU A 166 4.26 -1.58 -8.28
N THR A 167 3.36 -0.67 -8.69
CA THR A 167 2.90 -0.57 -10.07
C THR A 167 3.88 0.20 -10.94
N ARG A 168 4.22 1.46 -10.60
CA ARG A 168 5.28 2.22 -11.29
C ARG A 168 6.68 1.84 -10.80
N VAL A 169 7.64 1.73 -11.73
CA VAL A 169 9.09 1.63 -11.45
C VAL A 169 9.71 3.02 -11.54
N ASP A 170 10.53 3.39 -10.55
CA ASP A 170 11.33 4.63 -10.56
C ASP A 170 12.74 4.37 -11.10
N VAL A 171 13.21 5.27 -11.98
CA VAL A 171 14.56 5.25 -12.56
C VAL A 171 15.13 6.68 -12.48
N GLY A 172 16.25 6.86 -11.79
CA GLY A 172 16.90 8.18 -11.65
C GLY A 172 16.09 9.25 -10.88
N GLY A 173 14.91 8.93 -10.35
CA GLY A 173 14.00 9.93 -9.79
C GLY A 173 13.00 10.51 -10.79
N SER A 174 12.81 9.87 -11.96
CA SER A 174 11.72 10.18 -12.91
C SER A 174 10.31 10.02 -12.29
N SER A 175 10.20 9.37 -11.15
CA SER A 175 8.95 9.21 -10.39
C SER A 175 8.81 10.09 -9.16
N ALA A 176 9.83 10.87 -8.78
CA ALA A 176 9.83 11.60 -7.52
C ALA A 176 8.60 12.50 -7.36
N GLY A 177 7.91 12.39 -6.22
CA GLY A 177 6.67 13.15 -5.97
C GLY A 177 5.43 12.70 -6.75
N SER A 178 5.50 11.57 -7.47
CA SER A 178 4.36 10.91 -8.10
C SER A 178 3.88 9.74 -7.24
N GLN A 179 2.56 9.56 -7.10
CA GLN A 179 2.05 8.38 -6.39
C GLN A 179 2.18 7.12 -7.25
N SER A 180 2.48 6.00 -6.59
CA SER A 180 2.51 4.65 -7.15
C SER A 180 1.75 3.70 -6.20
N ASN A 181 0.96 2.77 -6.75
CA ASN A 181 0.24 1.77 -5.97
C ASN A 181 1.19 0.61 -5.61
N TYR A 182 0.90 -0.08 -4.51
CA TYR A 182 1.80 -1.12 -3.99
C TYR A 182 1.08 -2.25 -3.25
N TYR A 183 1.53 -3.48 -3.54
CA TYR A 183 0.98 -4.73 -3.02
C TYR A 183 2.01 -5.41 -2.12
N ALA A 184 1.57 -6.04 -1.03
CA ALA A 184 2.36 -7.02 -0.26
C ALA A 184 1.57 -8.32 -0.14
N TYR A 185 2.25 -9.47 -0.32
CA TYR A 185 1.63 -10.80 -0.24
C TYR A 185 0.34 -10.91 -1.08
N GLY A 186 0.34 -10.29 -2.26
CA GLY A 186 -0.77 -10.25 -3.21
C GLY A 186 -1.80 -9.13 -3.04
N THR A 187 -2.07 -8.68 -1.82
CA THR A 187 -3.13 -7.69 -1.47
C THR A 187 -2.70 -6.23 -1.66
N THR A 188 -3.65 -5.33 -1.96
CA THR A 188 -3.51 -3.85 -1.97
C THR A 188 -4.74 -3.18 -1.28
N GLY A 189 -4.98 -1.88 -1.47
CA GLY A 189 -6.24 -1.21 -1.14
C GLY A 189 -6.43 -0.79 0.32
N GLN A 190 -5.55 -1.25 1.23
CA GLN A 190 -5.74 -1.16 2.68
C GLN A 190 -4.42 -0.92 3.42
N ASN A 191 -3.81 0.25 3.22
CA ASN A 191 -2.51 0.60 3.80
C ASN A 191 -2.64 1.65 4.90
N ARG A 192 -1.64 1.73 5.78
CA ARG A 192 -1.61 2.67 6.90
C ARG A 192 -0.21 3.26 7.10
N PRO A 193 0.23 4.22 6.26
CA PRO A 193 1.31 5.13 6.62
C PRO A 193 0.99 5.89 7.91
N MET A 194 1.97 5.99 8.79
CA MET A 194 1.89 6.70 10.06
C MET A 194 3.18 7.47 10.32
N ILE A 195 3.16 8.81 10.26
CA ILE A 195 4.30 9.62 10.71
C ILE A 195 4.14 9.91 12.19
N GLU A 196 5.16 9.60 12.99
CA GLU A 196 5.20 9.87 14.43
C GLU A 196 4.01 9.28 15.22
N GLY A 197 3.34 8.27 14.66
CA GLY A 197 2.14 7.64 15.22
C GLY A 197 0.80 8.25 14.77
N ILE A 198 0.80 9.31 13.96
CA ILE A 198 -0.40 9.90 13.32
C ILE A 198 -0.65 9.20 11.98
N ASN A 199 -1.85 8.66 11.79
CA ASN A 199 -2.31 8.02 10.55
C ASN A 199 -2.45 9.06 9.42
N SER A 200 -1.56 8.94 8.42
CA SER A 200 -1.37 9.87 7.30
C SER A 200 -1.90 9.34 5.96
N THR A 201 -2.77 8.33 6.00
CA THR A 201 -3.37 7.68 4.83
C THR A 201 -4.37 8.59 4.12
N GLN A 202 -4.18 8.82 2.82
CA GLN A 202 -5.20 9.39 1.92
C GLN A 202 -6.14 8.27 1.46
N GLY A 203 -7.44 8.44 1.68
CA GLY A 203 -8.41 7.36 1.47
C GLY A 203 -8.04 6.14 2.31
N THR A 204 -7.96 4.97 1.66
CA THR A 204 -7.70 3.67 2.28
C THR A 204 -6.30 3.10 2.01
N GLU A 205 -5.57 3.58 1.00
CA GLU A 205 -4.31 2.96 0.53
C GLU A 205 -3.14 3.93 0.28
N ARG A 206 -3.43 5.22 0.07
CA ARG A 206 -2.45 6.20 -0.46
C ARG A 206 -1.77 6.98 0.65
N PHE A 207 -0.62 7.56 0.37
CA PHE A 207 0.08 8.46 1.30
C PHE A 207 0.12 9.86 0.68
N GLY A 208 -0.67 10.78 1.22
CA GLY A 208 -0.80 12.14 0.70
C GLY A 208 0.23 13.13 1.24
N ASN A 209 1.40 12.66 1.70
CA ASN A 209 2.51 13.50 2.18
C ASN A 209 3.80 13.09 1.43
N TYR A 210 4.77 14.00 1.35
CA TYR A 210 6.00 13.80 0.58
C TYR A 210 7.26 14.11 1.42
N PRO A 211 7.41 13.47 2.60
CA PRO A 211 8.37 13.90 3.62
C PRO A 211 9.84 13.69 3.22
N ASP A 212 10.75 14.39 3.90
CA ASP A 212 12.19 14.15 3.76
C ASP A 212 12.58 12.82 4.42
N MET A 213 13.01 11.85 3.60
CA MET A 213 13.58 10.59 4.07
C MET A 213 14.81 10.81 4.97
N GLY A 214 15.56 11.91 4.77
CA GLY A 214 16.67 12.32 5.61
C GLY A 214 16.27 12.78 7.02
N SER A 215 15.00 13.10 7.27
CA SER A 215 14.51 13.57 8.58
C SER A 215 14.15 12.44 9.55
N PHE A 216 14.15 11.18 9.09
CA PHE A 216 13.81 10.01 9.90
C PHE A 216 15.03 9.33 10.51
N GLU A 217 14.91 8.94 11.79
CA GLU A 217 15.85 8.04 12.46
C GLU A 217 15.56 6.59 12.06
N GLN A 218 14.28 6.25 11.90
CA GLN A 218 13.86 4.90 11.56
C GLN A 218 12.50 4.89 10.84
N ILE A 219 12.39 4.01 9.84
CA ILE A 219 11.15 3.67 9.15
C ILE A 219 10.95 2.16 9.28
N ALA A 220 9.83 1.73 9.87
CA ALA A 220 9.45 0.32 9.95
C ALA A 220 8.31 0.03 8.98
N VAL A 221 8.46 -1.02 8.17
CA VAL A 221 7.43 -1.52 7.24
C VAL A 221 6.97 -2.89 7.74
N ASN A 222 5.77 -2.93 8.31
CA ASN A 222 5.10 -4.16 8.77
C ASN A 222 4.19 -4.65 7.64
N ALA A 223 4.49 -5.81 7.07
CA ALA A 223 3.83 -6.27 5.84
C ALA A 223 2.85 -7.45 6.06
N ALA A 224 3.01 -8.24 7.13
CA ALA A 224 2.15 -9.37 7.49
C ALA A 224 2.25 -9.75 8.98
N ALA A 225 1.33 -10.61 9.44
CA ALA A 225 1.26 -11.16 10.80
C ALA A 225 1.12 -10.08 11.88
N HIS A 226 0.27 -9.08 11.63
CA HIS A 226 0.06 -7.95 12.53
C HIS A 226 -0.61 -8.37 13.85
N THR A 227 -0.42 -7.56 14.89
CA THR A 227 -1.18 -7.66 16.15
C THR A 227 -2.50 -6.89 16.04
N ALA A 228 -3.33 -6.94 17.09
CA ALA A 228 -4.60 -6.20 17.16
C ALA A 228 -4.43 -4.66 17.11
N GLU A 229 -3.19 -4.16 17.21
CA GLU A 229 -2.85 -2.76 16.98
C GLU A 229 -3.16 -2.24 15.57
N MET A 230 -3.28 -3.15 14.59
CA MET A 230 -3.55 -2.84 13.19
C MET A 230 -4.95 -3.28 12.77
N ALA A 231 -5.75 -2.33 12.27
CA ALA A 231 -7.13 -2.53 11.82
C ALA A 231 -7.21 -3.37 10.54
N VAL A 232 -6.54 -2.87 9.50
CA VAL A 232 -6.70 -3.27 8.10
C VAL A 232 -5.61 -4.28 7.67
N PRO A 233 -5.80 -5.07 6.61
CA PRO A 233 -4.90 -6.19 6.27
C PRO A 233 -3.57 -5.82 5.62
N GLY A 234 -3.49 -4.68 4.93
CA GLY A 234 -2.31 -4.30 4.15
C GLY A 234 -1.18 -3.72 5.01
N ILE A 235 -0.41 -2.81 4.42
CA ILE A 235 0.91 -2.48 4.94
C ILE A 235 0.83 -1.35 5.96
N GLN A 236 1.34 -1.59 7.17
CA GLN A 236 1.56 -0.55 8.16
C GLN A 236 2.99 -0.03 8.03
N MET A 237 3.14 1.27 7.75
CA MET A 237 4.44 1.94 7.75
C MET A 237 4.48 2.91 8.92
N ILE A 238 5.53 2.88 9.74
CA ILE A 238 5.70 3.82 10.85
C ILE A 238 7.04 4.56 10.68
N PHE A 239 6.95 5.88 10.49
CA PHE A 239 8.08 6.78 10.31
C PHE A 239 8.36 7.50 11.63
N ILE A 240 9.56 7.34 12.19
CA ILE A 240 10.01 8.00 13.43
C ILE A 240 11.07 9.02 13.07
N SER A 241 10.75 10.30 13.31
CA SER A 241 11.65 11.41 13.03
C SER A 241 12.79 11.47 14.04
N LYS A 242 13.95 11.96 13.59
CA LYS A 242 15.11 12.26 14.46
C LYS A 242 14.69 13.16 15.63
N SER A 243 15.48 13.13 16.70
CA SER A 243 15.29 13.96 17.89
C SER A 243 16.56 14.76 18.15
N GLY A 244 16.42 15.94 18.74
CA GLY A 244 17.54 16.59 19.41
C GLY A 244 18.08 15.71 20.54
N GLY A 245 19.29 16.05 21.01
CA GLY A 245 19.98 15.40 22.11
C GLY A 245 20.75 16.41 22.97
N ASN A 246 21.50 15.94 23.96
CA ASN A 246 22.40 16.79 24.77
C ASN A 246 23.64 17.33 24.02
N THR A 247 23.76 17.02 22.73
CA THR A 247 24.76 17.53 21.79
C THR A 247 24.07 18.05 20.53
N TYR A 248 24.62 19.11 19.95
CA TYR A 248 24.16 19.64 18.67
C TYR A 248 24.73 18.80 17.52
N HIS A 249 23.87 18.39 16.60
CA HIS A 249 24.21 17.54 15.46
C HIS A 249 23.22 17.76 14.31
N GLY A 250 23.68 17.60 13.08
CA GLY A 250 22.91 17.88 11.88
C GLY A 250 23.66 17.49 10.61
N SER A 251 22.98 17.57 9.47
CA SER A 251 23.53 17.26 8.15
C SER A 251 23.03 18.23 7.08
N ALA A 252 23.72 18.25 5.94
CA ALA A 252 23.26 18.89 4.72
C ALA A 252 23.58 17.97 3.55
N THR A 253 22.64 17.81 2.62
CA THR A 253 22.75 16.94 1.45
C THR A 253 22.31 17.68 0.20
N ALA A 254 22.95 17.35 -0.93
CA ALA A 254 22.62 17.90 -2.24
C ALA A 254 22.84 16.82 -3.30
N HIS A 255 21.80 16.58 -4.11
CA HIS A 255 21.78 15.61 -5.20
C HIS A 255 21.38 16.34 -6.48
N TYR A 256 21.94 15.91 -7.61
CA TYR A 256 21.70 16.50 -8.91
C TYR A 256 21.84 15.44 -10.00
N GLU A 257 20.92 15.41 -10.96
CA GLU A 257 21.02 14.60 -12.18
C GLU A 257 20.43 15.39 -13.36
N ASN A 258 20.78 15.01 -14.59
CA ASN A 258 20.28 15.64 -15.81
C ASN A 258 20.27 14.65 -16.99
N GLU A 259 19.62 15.04 -18.08
CA GLU A 259 19.44 14.25 -19.31
C GLU A 259 20.73 13.68 -19.95
N ARG A 260 21.92 14.16 -19.59
CA ARG A 260 23.22 13.68 -20.10
C ARG A 260 23.87 12.59 -19.24
N TRP A 261 23.32 12.28 -18.06
CA TRP A 261 23.87 11.29 -17.12
C TRP A 261 23.15 9.93 -17.17
N GLN A 262 22.11 9.80 -18.01
CA GLN A 262 21.35 8.57 -18.24
C GLN A 262 21.56 8.01 -19.65
N SER A 263 21.33 6.71 -19.82
CA SER A 263 21.26 6.03 -21.12
C SER A 263 19.81 5.94 -21.62
N PHE A 264 19.63 5.73 -22.92
CA PHE A 264 18.32 5.39 -23.47
C PHE A 264 17.86 3.99 -23.03
N ASN A 265 16.56 3.83 -22.81
CA ASN A 265 15.86 2.58 -22.47
C ASN A 265 15.02 2.03 -23.65
N ILE A 266 15.07 2.69 -24.80
CA ILE A 266 14.36 2.34 -26.04
C ILE A 266 15.38 2.12 -27.15
N ASP A 267 15.55 0.87 -27.58
CA ASP A 267 16.49 0.42 -28.60
C ASP A 267 15.90 0.46 -30.02
N ASP A 268 16.69 0.09 -31.03
CA ASP A 268 16.28 0.18 -32.44
C ASP A 268 15.31 -0.96 -32.86
N ASP A 269 15.28 -2.09 -32.13
CA ASP A 269 14.31 -3.18 -32.33
C ASP A 269 12.93 -2.78 -31.77
N GLN A 270 12.91 -2.19 -30.59
CA GLN A 270 11.72 -1.56 -30.00
C GLN A 270 11.14 -0.47 -30.91
N ILE A 271 11.98 0.35 -31.55
CA ILE A 271 11.53 1.36 -32.53
C ILE A 271 11.04 0.68 -33.83
N ALA A 272 11.74 -0.35 -34.33
CA ALA A 272 11.33 -1.09 -35.53
C ALA A 272 9.98 -1.82 -35.37
N ARG A 273 9.64 -2.24 -34.15
CA ARG A 273 8.31 -2.77 -33.77
C ARG A 273 7.20 -1.70 -33.72
N GLY A 274 7.53 -0.44 -34.04
CA GLY A 274 6.57 0.65 -34.21
C GLY A 274 6.32 1.48 -32.96
N ILE A 275 7.23 1.48 -31.97
CA ILE A 275 7.15 2.43 -30.85
C ILE A 275 7.33 3.85 -31.36
N THR A 276 6.26 4.63 -31.25
CA THR A 276 6.19 6.06 -31.54
C THR A 276 5.98 6.87 -30.27
N SER A 277 6.24 8.17 -30.33
CA SER A 277 5.87 9.12 -29.29
C SER A 277 4.50 9.74 -29.57
N GLY A 278 3.87 10.34 -28.56
CA GLY A 278 2.86 11.38 -28.78
C GLY A 278 3.50 12.76 -28.85
N GLY A 279 2.74 13.73 -29.37
CA GLY A 279 3.09 15.17 -29.34
C GLY A 279 4.32 15.61 -30.14
N GLY A 280 5.07 14.70 -30.78
CA GLY A 280 6.24 15.03 -31.61
C GLY A 280 7.61 14.90 -30.94
N LEU A 281 7.72 14.17 -29.82
CA LEU A 281 9.03 13.79 -29.25
C LEU A 281 9.74 12.73 -30.12
N GLY A 282 11.04 12.51 -29.92
CA GLY A 282 11.68 11.27 -30.40
C GLY A 282 11.18 10.06 -29.61
N PRO A 283 11.08 8.85 -30.20
CA PRO A 283 10.79 7.62 -29.44
C PRO A 283 11.77 7.34 -28.29
N ARG A 284 12.98 7.91 -28.35
CA ARG A 284 14.02 7.82 -27.29
C ARG A 284 13.95 8.92 -26.22
N ASP A 285 13.00 9.87 -26.34
CA ASP A 285 12.88 11.03 -25.46
C ASP A 285 11.62 11.02 -24.57
N VAL A 286 10.90 9.89 -24.51
CA VAL A 286 9.72 9.68 -23.66
C VAL A 286 10.08 9.09 -22.29
N ASP A 287 9.37 9.51 -21.23
CA ASP A 287 9.67 9.26 -19.81
C ASP A 287 11.12 9.62 -19.39
N ARG A 288 11.77 10.48 -20.19
CA ARG A 288 13.18 10.87 -20.03
C ARG A 288 13.31 11.95 -18.96
N LEU A 289 14.17 11.72 -17.98
CA LEU A 289 14.47 12.68 -16.91
C LEU A 289 15.31 13.84 -17.48
N HIS A 290 14.76 15.04 -17.48
CA HIS A 290 15.43 16.24 -17.97
C HIS A 290 16.37 16.84 -16.91
N ARG A 291 15.85 17.05 -15.69
CA ARG A 291 16.58 17.58 -14.52
C ARG A 291 16.07 16.94 -13.23
N PHE A 292 16.99 16.69 -12.30
CA PHE A 292 16.68 16.37 -10.90
C PHE A 292 17.54 17.23 -9.97
N ARG A 293 16.96 17.77 -8.91
CA ARG A 293 17.65 18.39 -7.77
C ARG A 293 16.99 17.93 -6.49
N ASP A 294 17.77 17.54 -5.48
CA ASP A 294 17.24 17.27 -4.14
C ASP A 294 18.23 17.73 -3.07
N THR A 295 17.85 18.80 -2.38
CA THR A 295 18.65 19.46 -1.33
C THR A 295 17.91 19.41 0.00
N SER A 296 18.54 18.89 1.05
CA SER A 296 17.97 18.94 2.41
C SER A 296 19.02 19.25 3.47
N ALA A 297 18.59 19.85 4.58
CA ALA A 297 19.43 20.15 5.73
C ALA A 297 18.64 19.96 7.03
N ASP A 298 19.30 19.44 8.07
CA ASP A 298 18.71 19.20 9.37
C ASP A 298 19.64 19.53 10.55
N LEU A 299 19.04 19.86 11.69
CA LEU A 299 19.75 20.22 12.92
C LEU A 299 18.90 19.85 14.15
N GLY A 300 19.51 19.22 15.14
CA GLY A 300 18.91 18.92 16.44
C GLY A 300 19.87 19.18 17.60
N GLY A 301 19.30 19.41 18.79
CA GLY A 301 20.05 19.70 20.00
C GLY A 301 19.15 19.92 21.22
N TYR A 302 19.66 20.65 22.21
CA TYR A 302 18.97 20.94 23.47
C TYR A 302 18.75 22.44 23.66
N ILE A 303 17.56 22.80 24.13
CA ILE A 303 17.31 24.10 24.77
C ILE A 303 17.71 24.01 26.24
N VAL A 304 17.38 22.88 26.90
CA VAL A 304 17.80 22.56 28.27
C VAL A 304 18.25 21.10 28.31
N LYS A 305 19.49 20.84 28.75
CA LYS A 305 20.04 19.47 28.85
C LYS A 305 19.13 18.59 29.71
N ASP A 306 18.95 17.35 29.27
CA ASP A 306 18.12 16.31 29.88
C ASP A 306 16.65 16.66 30.12
N ARG A 307 16.16 17.81 29.59
CA ARG A 307 14.81 18.30 29.87
C ARG A 307 14.04 18.81 28.67
N LEU A 308 14.69 19.52 27.73
CA LEU A 308 14.04 20.08 26.54
C LEU A 308 14.96 19.97 25.32
N TRP A 309 14.61 19.08 24.39
CA TRP A 309 15.30 18.84 23.13
C TRP A 309 14.45 19.30 21.95
N TRP A 310 15.12 19.71 20.87
CA TRP A 310 14.50 20.20 19.64
C TRP A 310 15.19 19.60 18.41
N TYR A 311 14.43 19.44 17.33
CA TYR A 311 14.93 19.03 16.02
C TYR A 311 14.15 19.73 14.92
N GLY A 312 14.83 20.11 13.84
CA GLY A 312 14.21 20.66 12.64
C GLY A 312 14.93 20.21 11.38
N ALA A 313 14.18 20.04 10.29
CA ALA A 313 14.69 19.73 8.96
C ALA A 313 13.95 20.51 7.87
N VAL A 314 14.64 20.79 6.76
CA VAL A 314 14.08 21.36 5.55
C VAL A 314 14.57 20.58 4.33
N ARG A 315 13.69 20.32 3.36
CA ARG A 315 14.01 19.74 2.05
C ARG A 315 13.38 20.57 0.94
N ASP A 316 14.09 20.68 -0.17
CA ASP A 316 13.59 21.17 -1.45
C ASP A 316 14.07 20.24 -2.58
N LEU A 317 13.11 19.62 -3.26
CA LEU A 317 13.30 18.73 -4.41
C LEU A 317 12.59 19.28 -5.64
N GLU A 318 13.22 19.13 -6.80
CA GLU A 318 12.64 19.38 -8.11
C GLU A 318 12.98 18.22 -9.06
N THR A 319 11.98 17.70 -9.78
CA THR A 319 12.17 16.76 -10.89
C THR A 319 11.42 17.26 -12.14
N GLU A 320 12.04 17.13 -13.30
CA GLU A 320 11.51 17.55 -14.60
C GLU A 320 11.61 16.37 -15.59
N VAL A 321 10.50 15.92 -16.17
CA VAL A 321 10.42 14.69 -16.99
C VAL A 321 9.67 14.95 -18.30
N ARG A 322 10.13 14.39 -19.43
CA ARG A 322 9.42 14.47 -20.73
C ARG A 322 8.32 13.41 -20.80
N LEU A 323 7.05 13.80 -20.83
CA LEU A 323 5.92 12.87 -20.92
C LEU A 323 5.52 12.59 -22.38
N PRO A 324 5.16 11.35 -22.75
CA PRO A 324 4.80 10.99 -24.12
C PRO A 324 3.51 11.67 -24.61
N ASN A 325 2.64 12.12 -23.71
CA ASN A 325 1.37 12.79 -24.02
C ASN A 325 1.42 14.32 -23.85
N PHE A 326 2.55 14.90 -23.42
CA PHE A 326 2.72 16.34 -23.22
C PHE A 326 4.14 16.75 -23.68
N ALA A 327 4.29 16.99 -24.98
CA ALA A 327 5.58 17.30 -25.61
C ALA A 327 5.98 18.79 -25.50
N ILE A 328 5.07 19.66 -25.05
CA ILE A 328 5.20 21.12 -25.07
C ILE A 328 6.37 21.62 -24.22
N LYS A 329 6.49 21.11 -22.99
CA LYS A 329 7.59 21.39 -22.05
C LYS A 329 7.74 20.20 -21.08
N PRO A 330 8.88 20.02 -20.38
CA PRO A 330 8.99 19.00 -19.33
C PRO A 330 7.91 19.16 -18.25
N PHE A 331 7.35 18.04 -17.80
CA PHE A 331 6.46 17.97 -16.64
C PHE A 331 7.26 18.21 -15.36
N VAL A 332 6.89 19.24 -14.59
CA VAL A 332 7.66 19.69 -13.41
C VAL A 332 6.97 19.24 -12.13
N THR A 333 7.73 18.70 -11.18
CA THR A 333 7.28 18.46 -9.81
C THR A 333 8.26 19.06 -8.82
N ARG A 334 7.78 19.98 -7.99
CA ARG A 334 8.52 20.54 -6.85
C ARG A 334 7.93 20.04 -5.55
N LEU A 335 8.78 19.69 -4.59
CA LEU A 335 8.42 19.29 -3.23
C LEU A 335 9.26 20.09 -2.24
N THR A 336 8.61 20.85 -1.37
CA THR A 336 9.28 21.54 -0.24
C THR A 336 8.73 20.97 1.06
N THR A 337 9.60 20.55 1.99
CA THR A 337 9.22 19.95 3.29
C THR A 337 9.84 20.74 4.43
N TYR A 338 9.07 20.95 5.49
CA TYR A 338 9.53 21.45 6.78
C TYR A 338 9.09 20.50 7.89
N THR A 339 10.04 19.97 8.64
CA THR A 339 9.82 19.05 9.75
C THR A 339 10.28 19.69 11.06
N GLY A 340 9.49 19.60 12.12
CA GLY A 340 9.84 20.15 13.44
C GLY A 340 9.39 19.24 14.58
N LYS A 341 10.27 19.00 15.55
CA LYS A 341 10.00 18.15 16.72
C LYS A 341 10.55 18.76 18.00
N ALA A 342 9.77 18.68 19.08
CA ALA A 342 10.18 19.09 20.41
C ALA A 342 9.85 18.00 21.43
N THR A 343 10.82 17.61 22.24
CA THR A 343 10.67 16.62 23.30
C THR A 343 10.91 17.30 24.64
N TYR A 344 9.97 17.18 25.58
CA TYR A 344 10.08 17.73 26.93
C TYR A 344 9.89 16.65 28.00
N THR A 345 10.84 16.53 28.92
CA THR A 345 10.71 15.67 30.11
C THR A 345 10.09 16.50 31.25
N LEU A 346 8.82 16.24 31.52
CA LEU A 346 8.04 16.88 32.59
C LEU A 346 8.41 16.31 33.97
N SER A 347 8.62 14.99 34.03
CA SER A 347 9.11 14.24 35.19
C SER A 347 10.03 13.11 34.71
N LYS A 348 10.81 12.47 35.58
CA LYS A 348 11.63 11.28 35.22
C LYS A 348 10.83 10.19 34.49
N ASN A 349 9.52 10.12 34.74
CA ASN A 349 8.61 9.12 34.23
C ASN A 349 7.71 9.62 33.10
N THR A 350 7.60 10.94 32.89
CA THR A 350 6.58 11.57 32.04
C THR A 350 7.22 12.49 30.99
N LYS A 351 6.97 12.19 29.71
CA LYS A 351 7.45 12.98 28.56
C LYS A 351 6.28 13.53 27.76
N LEU A 352 6.47 14.73 27.23
CA LEU A 352 5.62 15.36 26.22
C LEU A 352 6.40 15.46 24.91
N VAL A 353 5.77 15.16 23.78
CA VAL A 353 6.38 15.28 22.44
C VAL A 353 5.44 16.07 21.54
N GLY A 354 5.92 17.20 21.02
CA GLY A 354 5.28 17.96 19.95
C GLY A 354 5.94 17.64 18.61
N TYR A 355 5.16 17.47 17.57
CA TYR A 355 5.65 17.30 16.20
C TYR A 355 4.77 18.02 15.18
N ILE A 356 5.41 18.60 14.18
CA ILE A 356 4.79 19.25 13.04
C ILE A 356 5.53 18.86 11.76
N GLU A 357 4.78 18.55 10.72
CA GLU A 357 5.28 18.47 9.35
C GLU A 357 4.42 19.35 8.44
N ARG A 358 5.07 20.12 7.57
CA ARG A 358 4.45 20.89 6.50
C ARG A 358 5.12 20.54 5.19
N ASN A 359 4.36 19.97 4.28
CA ASN A 359 4.77 19.70 2.92
C ASN A 359 4.07 20.70 1.99
N THR A 360 4.74 21.04 0.90
CA THR A 360 4.15 21.70 -0.27
C THR A 360 4.58 20.93 -1.50
N LYS A 361 3.63 20.52 -2.33
CA LYS A 361 3.88 19.99 -3.68
C LYS A 361 3.31 20.96 -4.70
N HIS A 362 4.08 21.24 -5.75
CA HIS A 362 3.70 22.10 -6.87
C HIS A 362 3.96 21.39 -8.21
N GLN A 363 2.95 21.37 -9.09
CA GLN A 363 3.02 20.83 -10.45
C GLN A 363 2.39 21.82 -11.45
N PRO A 364 3.16 22.80 -11.99
CA PRO A 364 2.68 23.88 -12.88
C PRO A 364 2.41 23.45 -14.33
N ASN A 365 2.05 22.18 -14.50
CA ASN A 365 1.58 21.59 -15.75
C ASN A 365 0.91 20.25 -15.49
N ARG A 366 0.04 20.18 -14.47
CA ARG A 366 -0.74 18.98 -14.19
C ARG A 366 -1.83 18.80 -15.25
N LEU A 367 -1.64 17.83 -16.13
CA LEU A 367 -2.60 17.47 -17.19
C LEU A 367 -4.04 17.25 -16.63
N ASP A 368 -5.04 17.96 -17.17
CA ASP A 368 -6.48 17.72 -16.92
C ASP A 368 -7.13 17.02 -18.11
N ALA A 369 -8.07 16.11 -17.87
CA ALA A 369 -8.91 15.54 -18.91
C ALA A 369 -10.30 15.24 -18.36
N PHE A 370 -11.33 15.47 -19.17
CA PHE A 370 -12.73 15.34 -18.77
C PHE A 370 -13.39 14.09 -19.36
N ALA A 371 -13.22 13.85 -20.66
CA ALA A 371 -13.84 12.76 -21.40
C ALA A 371 -12.82 11.74 -21.95
N LEU A 372 -11.63 12.19 -22.38
CA LEU A 372 -10.55 11.33 -22.90
C LEU A 372 -9.73 10.64 -21.80
N GLY A 373 -9.76 11.17 -20.57
CA GLY A 373 -8.81 10.79 -19.52
C GLY A 373 -7.36 11.16 -19.85
N LEU A 374 -6.43 10.80 -18.96
CA LEU A 374 -5.02 11.21 -19.07
C LEU A 374 -4.25 10.56 -20.24
N THR A 375 -4.90 9.68 -21.01
CA THR A 375 -4.40 9.11 -22.28
C THR A 375 -4.51 10.06 -23.47
N GLY A 376 -5.26 11.16 -23.37
CA GLY A 376 -5.29 12.21 -24.39
C GLY A 376 -3.93 12.86 -24.63
N ILE A 377 -3.66 13.29 -25.87
CA ILE A 377 -2.45 14.03 -26.25
C ILE A 377 -2.72 15.53 -26.10
N PHE A 378 -1.93 16.18 -25.27
CA PHE A 378 -2.09 17.58 -24.88
C PHE A 378 -1.38 18.50 -25.86
N THR A 379 -2.14 19.32 -26.59
CA THR A 379 -1.62 20.20 -27.66
C THR A 379 -1.55 21.68 -27.30
N SER A 380 -2.04 22.07 -26.11
CA SER A 380 -1.87 23.42 -25.54
C SER A 380 -1.49 23.37 -24.06
N GLU A 381 -0.70 24.33 -23.59
CA GLU A 381 -0.29 24.42 -22.17
C GLU A 381 -1.49 24.64 -21.22
N ASP A 382 -2.44 25.47 -21.64
CA ASP A 382 -3.72 25.78 -20.99
C ASP A 382 -4.53 24.54 -20.55
N ALA A 383 -4.32 23.40 -21.21
CA ALA A 383 -5.01 22.14 -20.91
C ALA A 383 -4.51 21.46 -19.62
N SER A 384 -3.55 22.08 -18.94
CA SER A 384 -3.05 21.67 -17.62
C SER A 384 -3.47 22.65 -16.52
N PHE A 385 -3.48 22.18 -15.28
CA PHE A 385 -3.61 22.99 -14.07
C PHE A 385 -2.24 23.49 -13.58
N ASP A 386 -2.26 24.65 -12.91
CA ASP A 386 -1.35 24.91 -11.80
C ASP A 386 -1.85 24.10 -10.59
N GLN A 387 -1.25 22.94 -10.32
CA GLN A 387 -1.59 22.12 -9.17
C GLN A 387 -0.73 22.50 -7.96
N TRP A 388 -1.38 22.82 -6.84
CA TRP A 388 -0.76 22.85 -5.53
C TRP A 388 -1.38 21.81 -4.60
N LEU A 389 -0.59 21.35 -3.63
CA LEU A 389 -1.01 20.43 -2.59
C LEU A 389 -0.23 20.77 -1.31
N TYR A 390 -0.93 20.98 -0.20
CA TYR A 390 -0.35 21.46 1.08
C TYR A 390 -0.53 20.49 2.26
N PRO A 391 0.13 19.31 2.27
CA PRO A 391 -0.02 18.33 3.33
C PRO A 391 0.55 18.81 4.67
N ARG A 392 -0.19 18.50 5.73
CA ARG A 392 0.12 18.89 7.10
C ARG A 392 -0.15 17.76 8.07
N ILE A 393 0.78 17.59 9.00
CA ILE A 393 0.65 16.69 10.14
C ILE A 393 0.99 17.49 11.40
N TYR A 394 0.14 17.38 12.42
CA TYR A 394 0.41 17.88 13.76
C TYR A 394 0.21 16.76 14.78
N LYS A 395 1.06 16.72 15.82
CA LYS A 395 0.94 15.83 16.97
C LYS A 395 1.28 16.55 18.26
N GLY A 396 0.45 16.37 19.28
CA GLY A 396 0.85 16.40 20.68
C GLY A 396 0.77 14.99 21.26
N GLU A 397 1.79 14.54 21.98
CA GLU A 397 1.88 13.21 22.58
C GLU A 397 2.36 13.29 24.02
N VAL A 398 1.81 12.45 24.90
CA VAL A 398 2.23 12.25 26.29
C VAL A 398 2.48 10.77 26.55
N ASN A 399 3.66 10.47 27.08
CA ASN A 399 4.10 9.12 27.44
C ASN A 399 4.45 9.10 28.92
N THR A 400 3.88 8.20 29.72
CA THR A 400 4.14 8.14 31.16
C THR A 400 4.26 6.72 31.71
N VAL A 401 5.25 6.51 32.59
CA VAL A 401 5.55 5.24 33.26
C VAL A 401 5.05 5.30 34.70
N VAL A 402 4.07 4.46 35.05
CA VAL A 402 3.36 4.49 36.34
C VAL A 402 3.80 3.29 37.19
N GLY A 403 4.88 3.50 37.94
CA GLY A 403 5.60 2.40 38.59
C GLY A 403 6.27 1.46 37.58
N ASP A 404 6.70 0.28 38.04
CA ASP A 404 7.51 -0.63 37.23
C ASP A 404 6.69 -1.49 36.24
N ALA A 405 5.36 -1.52 36.42
CA ALA A 405 4.47 -2.47 35.76
C ALA A 405 3.49 -1.84 34.75
N LEU A 406 3.32 -0.52 34.73
CA LEU A 406 2.28 0.14 33.91
C LEU A 406 2.87 1.27 33.05
N PHE A 407 2.54 1.28 31.77
CA PHE A 407 2.89 2.35 30.83
C PHE A 407 1.63 2.88 30.13
N PHE A 408 1.58 4.18 29.91
CA PHE A 408 0.51 4.88 29.20
C PHE A 408 1.12 5.76 28.10
N GLU A 409 0.59 5.66 26.87
CA GLU A 409 0.85 6.58 25.76
C GLU A 409 -0.48 7.22 25.33
N ALA A 410 -0.49 8.51 24.99
CA ALA A 410 -1.62 9.16 24.32
C ALA A 410 -1.13 10.23 23.36
N ARG A 411 -1.69 10.28 22.15
CA ARG A 411 -1.37 11.25 21.10
C ARG A 411 -2.64 11.80 20.45
N ALA A 412 -2.69 13.11 20.26
CA ALA A 412 -3.76 13.79 19.55
C ALA A 412 -3.16 14.61 18.40
N GLY A 413 -3.87 14.67 17.27
CA GLY A 413 -3.34 15.29 16.07
C GLY A 413 -4.34 15.45 14.95
N GLN A 414 -3.86 16.02 13.85
CA GLN A 414 -4.58 16.08 12.58
C GLN A 414 -3.60 15.74 11.47
N TYR A 415 -4.07 14.94 10.52
CA TYR A 415 -3.51 14.86 9.18
C TYR A 415 -4.51 15.53 8.22
N GLY A 416 -4.02 16.20 7.18
CA GLY A 416 -4.84 16.68 6.08
C GLY A 416 -4.01 17.36 5.00
N PHE A 417 -4.66 17.76 3.92
CA PHE A 417 -4.07 18.59 2.88
C PHE A 417 -5.16 19.46 2.24
N ASP A 418 -4.74 20.60 1.70
CA ASP A 418 -5.53 21.39 0.75
C ASP A 418 -4.94 21.14 -0.64
N TRP A 419 -5.78 20.84 -1.65
CA TRP A 419 -5.33 20.52 -3.01
C TRP A 419 -6.12 21.32 -4.06
N PRO A 420 -5.77 22.60 -4.30
CA PRO A 420 -6.29 23.34 -5.44
C PRO A 420 -5.57 22.95 -6.74
N ASP A 421 -6.39 22.62 -7.76
CA ASP A 421 -6.01 22.47 -9.16
C ASP A 421 -6.61 23.68 -9.91
N THR A 422 -5.82 24.73 -10.15
CA THR A 422 -6.26 26.00 -10.79
C THR A 422 -5.94 26.06 -12.28
N ASN A 423 -6.80 26.68 -13.08
CA ASN A 423 -6.56 26.88 -14.52
C ASN A 423 -5.84 28.20 -14.85
N TYR A 424 -5.13 28.22 -15.99
CA TYR A 424 -4.30 29.37 -16.40
C TYR A 424 -5.06 30.43 -17.21
N THR A 425 -6.07 30.03 -17.99
CA THR A 425 -6.78 30.91 -18.94
C THR A 425 -8.28 30.62 -18.96
N ALA A 426 -9.03 31.37 -19.76
CA ALA A 426 -10.44 31.08 -20.08
C ALA A 426 -10.61 30.67 -21.56
N ALA A 427 -9.65 29.94 -22.14
CA ALA A 427 -9.77 29.43 -23.50
C ALA A 427 -10.82 28.30 -23.60
N PRO A 428 -11.71 28.28 -24.62
CA PRO A 428 -12.63 27.16 -24.90
C PRO A 428 -11.90 25.81 -24.92
N ARG A 429 -12.54 24.78 -24.35
CA ARG A 429 -11.92 23.50 -23.96
C ARG A 429 -12.42 22.36 -24.83
N TYR A 430 -11.51 21.80 -25.63
CA TYR A 430 -11.78 20.77 -26.62
C TYR A 430 -11.18 19.42 -26.22
N GLU A 431 -11.95 18.35 -26.42
CA GLU A 431 -11.44 16.97 -26.42
C GLU A 431 -11.93 16.23 -27.67
N ASP A 432 -11.00 15.82 -28.55
CA ASP A 432 -11.30 15.11 -29.81
C ASP A 432 -11.17 13.60 -29.61
N LEU A 433 -12.31 12.91 -29.59
CA LEU A 433 -12.38 11.46 -29.36
C LEU A 433 -11.86 10.62 -30.54
N GLY A 434 -11.70 11.21 -31.72
CA GLY A 434 -11.20 10.53 -32.92
C GLY A 434 -9.69 10.67 -33.09
N ASN A 435 -9.16 11.89 -32.85
CA ASN A 435 -7.71 12.15 -32.89
C ASN A 435 -6.99 11.94 -31.54
N ASN A 436 -7.73 11.67 -30.45
CA ASN A 436 -7.22 11.58 -29.07
C ASN A 436 -6.46 12.86 -28.62
N LEU A 437 -7.01 14.04 -28.92
CA LEU A 437 -6.38 15.34 -28.63
C LEU A 437 -7.12 16.10 -27.52
N VAL A 438 -6.37 16.84 -26.70
CA VAL A 438 -6.86 17.69 -25.61
C VAL A 438 -6.27 19.10 -25.76
N SER A 439 -7.10 20.14 -25.80
CA SER A 439 -6.65 21.54 -25.88
C SER A 439 -7.61 22.53 -25.21
N GLY A 440 -7.12 23.73 -24.92
CA GLY A 440 -7.88 24.77 -24.21
C GLY A 440 -7.96 24.55 -22.71
N SER A 441 -8.58 25.49 -22.00
CA SER A 441 -8.38 25.66 -20.55
C SER A 441 -8.81 24.44 -19.73
N SER A 442 -8.06 24.13 -18.68
CA SER A 442 -8.45 23.20 -17.62
C SER A 442 -9.58 23.77 -16.74
N ARG A 443 -10.09 22.97 -15.80
CA ARG A 443 -11.08 23.41 -14.79
C ARG A 443 -10.42 24.14 -13.62
N TRP A 444 -11.22 24.72 -12.73
CA TRP A 444 -10.76 25.04 -11.37
C TRP A 444 -11.49 24.16 -10.35
N ARG A 445 -10.73 23.37 -9.60
CA ARG A 445 -11.25 22.53 -8.51
C ARG A 445 -10.34 22.54 -7.28
N GLU A 446 -10.87 22.06 -6.17
CA GLU A 446 -10.18 22.00 -4.88
C GLU A 446 -10.61 20.76 -4.10
N LEU A 447 -9.64 19.95 -3.66
CA LEU A 447 -9.87 18.74 -2.86
C LEU A 447 -9.24 18.89 -1.47
N ASP A 448 -10.10 18.94 -0.46
CA ASP A 448 -9.75 19.16 0.93
C ASP A 448 -9.96 17.87 1.73
N ILE A 449 -8.88 17.30 2.28
CA ILE A 449 -8.97 16.14 3.19
C ILE A 449 -8.57 16.56 4.60
N ARG A 450 -9.33 16.10 5.59
CA ARG A 450 -9.03 16.25 7.03
C ARG A 450 -9.29 14.93 7.76
N ARG A 451 -8.30 14.43 8.51
CA ARG A 451 -8.45 13.39 9.54
C ARG A 451 -8.02 13.96 10.89
N ASN A 452 -9.00 14.37 11.69
CA ASN A 452 -8.78 14.66 13.11
C ASN A 452 -8.72 13.33 13.86
N GLN A 453 -7.72 13.15 14.72
CA GLN A 453 -7.44 11.86 15.35
C GLN A 453 -6.91 11.98 16.77
N VAL A 454 -7.50 11.19 17.67
CA VAL A 454 -7.03 11.00 19.04
C VAL A 454 -6.76 9.53 19.23
N LEU A 455 -5.58 9.19 19.76
CA LEU A 455 -5.14 7.83 19.98
C LEU A 455 -4.45 7.67 21.36
N GLY A 456 -4.42 6.48 21.95
CA GLY A 456 -3.61 6.16 23.14
C GLY A 456 -3.50 4.66 23.44
N SER A 457 -2.73 4.25 24.45
CA SER A 457 -2.78 2.89 24.99
C SER A 457 -2.32 2.82 26.44
N VAL A 458 -2.68 1.72 27.10
CA VAL A 458 -2.14 1.27 28.37
C VAL A 458 -1.51 -0.11 28.15
N SER A 459 -0.24 -0.28 28.55
CA SER A 459 0.45 -1.56 28.65
C SER A 459 0.67 -1.92 30.11
N TYR A 460 0.29 -3.13 30.53
CA TYR A 460 0.46 -3.66 31.88
C TYR A 460 1.24 -4.98 31.86
N PHE A 461 2.33 -5.02 32.63
CA PHE A 461 3.26 -6.15 32.71
C PHE A 461 3.07 -6.92 34.02
N ARG A 462 2.85 -8.24 33.93
CA ARG A 462 2.64 -9.10 35.11
C ARG A 462 3.45 -10.38 34.98
N ASN A 463 4.36 -10.62 35.92
CA ASN A 463 5.18 -11.83 35.94
C ASN A 463 4.56 -12.92 36.83
N GLY A 464 4.88 -14.19 36.54
CA GLY A 464 4.55 -15.35 37.38
C GLY A 464 3.07 -15.78 37.45
N TRP A 465 2.16 -15.19 36.66
CA TRP A 465 0.73 -15.56 36.65
C TRP A 465 0.46 -16.66 35.62
N LEU A 466 0.90 -17.90 35.89
CA LEU A 466 0.95 -18.99 34.88
C LEU A 466 1.87 -18.66 33.69
N GLY A 467 2.84 -17.78 33.89
CA GLY A 467 3.72 -17.22 32.88
C GLY A 467 3.94 -15.72 33.10
N ASP A 468 4.64 -15.09 32.17
CA ASP A 468 4.83 -13.64 32.17
C ASP A 468 3.94 -13.01 31.08
N HIS A 469 3.20 -11.95 31.42
CA HIS A 469 2.18 -11.32 30.59
C HIS A 469 2.52 -9.87 30.26
N ASN A 470 2.02 -9.42 29.11
CA ASN A 470 2.11 -8.05 28.62
C ASN A 470 0.75 -7.70 28.00
N PHE A 471 -0.20 -7.35 28.86
CA PHE A 471 -1.51 -6.89 28.44
C PHE A 471 -1.39 -5.50 27.84
N LYS A 472 -2.00 -5.26 26.68
CA LYS A 472 -2.12 -3.95 26.06
C LYS A 472 -3.57 -3.68 25.66
N ILE A 473 -4.08 -2.51 26.04
CA ILE A 473 -5.42 -2.01 25.68
C ILE A 473 -5.23 -0.63 25.04
N GLY A 474 -5.87 -0.37 23.90
CA GLY A 474 -5.61 0.86 23.12
C GLY A 474 -6.71 1.93 23.17
N TRP A 475 -6.49 2.94 22.31
CA TRP A 475 -7.18 4.20 21.96
C TRP A 475 -7.13 4.63 20.46
N GLU A 476 -8.17 4.64 19.61
CA GLU A 476 -8.27 5.51 18.42
C GLU A 476 -9.70 5.92 18.09
N ILE A 477 -9.89 7.22 17.87
CA ILE A 477 -11.05 7.81 17.21
C ILE A 477 -10.55 8.65 16.06
N PHE A 478 -11.09 8.42 14.86
CA PHE A 478 -10.87 9.25 13.68
C PHE A 478 -12.18 9.91 13.25
N ARG A 479 -12.09 11.20 12.91
CA ARG A 479 -13.08 11.89 12.08
C ARG A 479 -12.42 12.28 10.77
N ASP A 480 -12.79 11.56 9.73
CA ASP A 480 -12.41 11.79 8.35
C ASP A 480 -13.49 12.60 7.63
N THR A 481 -13.06 13.59 6.85
CA THR A 481 -13.90 14.32 5.89
C THR A 481 -13.14 14.57 4.60
N THR A 482 -13.79 14.29 3.47
CA THR A 482 -13.38 14.69 2.13
C THR A 482 -14.34 15.77 1.65
N ASP A 483 -13.82 16.91 1.22
CA ASP A 483 -14.57 18.08 0.75
C ASP A 483 -14.02 18.44 -0.65
N GLN A 484 -14.84 18.30 -1.70
CA GLN A 484 -14.43 18.59 -3.07
C GLN A 484 -15.33 19.67 -3.67
N THR A 485 -14.70 20.74 -4.14
CA THR A 485 -15.36 21.91 -4.74
C THR A 485 -14.88 22.05 -6.18
N GLU A 486 -15.74 21.88 -7.20
CA GLU A 486 -15.45 22.33 -8.57
C GLU A 486 -16.01 23.76 -8.70
N ARG A 487 -15.13 24.74 -8.96
CA ARG A 487 -15.45 26.17 -8.90
C ARG A 487 -15.72 26.77 -10.27
N THR A 488 -15.02 26.30 -11.31
CA THR A 488 -15.33 26.59 -12.72
C THR A 488 -15.02 25.38 -13.62
N GLY A 489 -15.83 25.21 -14.65
CA GLY A 489 -15.84 24.08 -15.58
C GLY A 489 -15.06 24.34 -16.85
N SER A 490 -13.95 25.10 -16.77
CA SER A 490 -13.32 25.77 -17.91
C SER A 490 -14.20 26.89 -18.50
N PHE A 491 -14.04 27.25 -19.77
CA PHE A 491 -14.69 28.39 -20.42
C PHE A 491 -16.21 28.37 -20.27
N ALA A 492 -16.73 29.33 -19.49
CA ALA A 492 -18.15 29.51 -19.20
C ALA A 492 -18.87 28.22 -18.74
N ASP A 493 -18.12 27.31 -18.10
CA ASP A 493 -18.57 26.01 -17.61
C ASP A 493 -18.95 24.99 -18.70
N VAL A 494 -18.24 25.02 -19.84
CA VAL A 494 -18.52 24.18 -21.00
C VAL A 494 -17.27 23.45 -21.53
N VAL A 495 -17.39 22.13 -21.71
CA VAL A 495 -16.40 21.30 -22.43
C VAL A 495 -16.97 20.87 -23.77
N GLN A 496 -16.30 21.24 -24.86
CA GLN A 496 -16.63 20.90 -26.24
C GLN A 496 -16.02 19.54 -26.62
N ILE A 497 -16.84 18.60 -27.12
CA ILE A 497 -16.37 17.28 -27.56
C ILE A 497 -16.40 17.20 -29.09
N LEU A 498 -15.26 16.83 -29.67
CA LEU A 498 -15.08 16.67 -31.10
C LEU A 498 -14.90 15.19 -31.48
N ARG A 499 -15.05 14.91 -32.78
CA ARG A 499 -14.62 13.67 -33.42
C ARG A 499 -14.01 14.01 -34.78
N ASN A 500 -12.72 13.78 -34.93
CA ASN A 500 -11.95 14.08 -36.14
C ASN A 500 -12.08 15.57 -36.55
N GLY A 501 -12.04 16.48 -35.58
CA GLY A 501 -12.18 17.93 -35.77
C GLY A 501 -13.62 18.45 -35.97
N SER A 502 -14.63 17.57 -36.04
CA SER A 502 -16.05 17.95 -36.14
C SER A 502 -16.75 17.92 -34.78
N PRO A 503 -17.72 18.82 -34.51
CA PRO A 503 -18.61 18.75 -33.34
C PRO A 503 -19.27 17.38 -33.16
N LEU A 504 -19.41 16.94 -31.91
CA LEU A 504 -20.11 15.71 -31.52
C LEU A 504 -21.07 15.97 -30.36
N ASP A 505 -20.53 16.28 -29.19
CA ASP A 505 -21.26 16.48 -27.94
C ASP A 505 -20.77 17.72 -27.21
N VAL A 506 -21.55 18.17 -26.22
CA VAL A 506 -21.15 19.22 -25.27
C VAL A 506 -21.48 18.77 -23.86
N TYR A 507 -20.59 19.06 -22.90
CA TYR A 507 -20.86 18.95 -21.47
C TYR A 507 -21.07 20.35 -20.88
N LEU A 508 -22.25 20.57 -20.31
CA LEU A 508 -22.64 21.79 -19.59
C LEU A 508 -22.50 21.51 -18.08
N LEU A 509 -21.60 22.21 -17.40
CA LEU A 509 -21.17 21.88 -16.03
C LEU A 509 -21.81 22.81 -14.98
N GLY A 510 -22.38 22.22 -13.93
CA GLY A 510 -23.21 22.91 -12.94
C GLY A 510 -22.42 23.53 -11.79
N ASN A 511 -21.54 24.50 -12.08
CA ASN A 511 -20.64 25.09 -11.08
C ASN A 511 -21.15 26.45 -10.55
N PRO A 512 -20.82 26.83 -9.30
CA PRO A 512 -19.94 26.13 -8.36
C PRO A 512 -20.62 24.95 -7.66
N THR A 513 -19.88 23.86 -7.48
CA THR A 513 -20.28 22.70 -6.67
C THR A 513 -19.51 22.67 -5.36
N ARG A 514 -20.06 22.01 -4.34
CA ARG A 514 -19.28 21.54 -3.19
C ARG A 514 -19.88 20.26 -2.61
N SER A 515 -19.18 19.14 -2.77
CA SER A 515 -19.56 17.82 -2.29
C SER A 515 -18.74 17.45 -1.06
N VAL A 516 -19.39 17.04 0.03
CA VAL A 516 -18.72 16.66 1.27
C VAL A 516 -19.14 15.27 1.72
N ASN A 517 -18.16 14.43 2.02
CA ASN A 517 -18.32 13.04 2.43
C ASN A 517 -17.55 12.80 3.73
N GLY A 518 -18.00 11.88 4.59
CA GLY A 518 -17.41 11.70 5.92
C GLY A 518 -17.45 10.29 6.48
N LEU A 519 -16.49 9.99 7.35
CA LEU A 519 -16.40 8.73 8.10
C LEU A 519 -15.99 9.03 9.54
N TRP A 520 -16.72 8.46 10.50
CA TRP A 520 -16.24 8.25 11.87
C TRP A 520 -15.70 6.82 12.01
N THR A 521 -14.51 6.68 12.56
CA THR A 521 -13.93 5.38 12.96
C THR A 521 -13.74 5.35 14.47
N TYR A 522 -14.27 4.32 15.13
CA TYR A 522 -14.02 3.99 16.53
C TYR A 522 -13.47 2.56 16.60
N GLY A 523 -12.15 2.40 16.66
CA GLY A 523 -11.51 1.07 16.70
C GLY A 523 -11.07 0.72 18.11
N ALA A 524 -11.31 -0.51 18.59
CA ALA A 524 -10.98 -1.02 19.93
C ALA A 524 -10.16 -2.31 19.99
N TYR A 525 -9.17 -2.44 20.90
CA TYR A 525 -8.44 -3.70 21.11
C TYR A 525 -8.11 -4.01 22.55
N VAL A 526 -7.97 -5.31 22.80
CA VAL A 526 -7.13 -5.90 23.84
C VAL A 526 -6.16 -6.90 23.19
N SER A 527 -4.92 -6.94 23.67
CA SER A 527 -3.95 -7.98 23.31
C SER A 527 -3.09 -8.35 24.50
N ASP A 528 -2.51 -9.55 24.48
CA ASP A 528 -1.54 -10.04 25.46
C ASP A 528 -0.41 -10.79 24.78
N VAL A 529 0.82 -10.59 25.27
CA VAL A 529 2.00 -11.41 24.93
C VAL A 529 2.32 -12.28 26.14
N TRP A 530 1.64 -13.41 26.23
CA TRP A 530 1.77 -14.39 27.32
C TRP A 530 2.96 -15.32 27.05
N ARG A 531 3.88 -15.42 28.01
CA ARG A 531 5.03 -16.32 28.00
C ARG A 531 4.85 -17.42 29.05
N PRO A 532 4.07 -18.50 28.78
CA PRO A 532 3.88 -19.60 29.72
C PRO A 532 5.16 -20.40 30.02
N THR A 533 6.15 -20.38 29.12
CA THR A 533 7.44 -21.04 29.33
C THR A 533 8.58 -20.22 28.73
N ARG A 534 9.83 -20.54 29.12
CA ARG A 534 11.05 -19.94 28.52
C ARG A 534 11.20 -20.18 27.01
N ARG A 535 10.40 -21.06 26.40
CA ARG A 535 10.47 -21.42 24.97
C ARG A 535 9.22 -21.07 24.17
N LEU A 536 8.15 -20.56 24.78
CA LEU A 536 6.87 -20.30 24.10
C LEU A 536 6.35 -18.92 24.49
N SER A 537 6.15 -18.04 23.50
CA SER A 537 5.31 -16.84 23.64
C SER A 537 4.06 -16.99 22.80
N LEU A 538 2.91 -16.60 23.34
CA LEU A 538 1.61 -16.56 22.68
C LEU A 538 1.16 -15.10 22.58
N ASN A 539 0.89 -14.66 21.36
CA ASN A 539 0.38 -13.32 21.04
C ASN A 539 -1.11 -13.47 20.77
N VAL A 540 -1.96 -13.18 21.75
CA VAL A 540 -3.42 -13.27 21.62
C VAL A 540 -3.99 -11.86 21.57
N GLY A 541 -5.01 -11.62 20.74
CA GLY A 541 -5.69 -10.34 20.75
C GLY A 541 -7.06 -10.38 20.09
N LEU A 542 -7.89 -9.40 20.45
CA LEU A 542 -9.17 -9.14 19.84
C LEU A 542 -9.25 -7.65 19.53
N ARG A 543 -9.51 -7.32 18.26
CA ARG A 543 -9.91 -5.99 17.83
C ARG A 543 -11.42 -5.96 17.53
N PHE A 544 -12.02 -4.80 17.72
CA PHE A 544 -13.35 -4.37 17.31
C PHE A 544 -13.20 -3.10 16.47
N ASP A 545 -14.02 -2.89 15.46
CA ASP A 545 -14.08 -1.60 14.75
C ASP A 545 -15.52 -1.19 14.48
N ARG A 546 -15.84 0.08 14.76
CA ARG A 546 -17.08 0.71 14.30
C ARG A 546 -16.77 1.77 13.24
N TYR A 547 -17.19 1.49 12.02
CA TYR A 547 -17.22 2.46 10.92
C TYR A 547 -18.64 3.06 10.82
N ARG A 548 -18.73 4.37 10.70
CA ARG A 548 -19.99 5.13 10.55
C ARG A 548 -19.81 6.18 9.46
N ASN A 549 -20.28 5.87 8.25
CA ASN A 549 -20.26 6.79 7.12
C ASN A 549 -21.40 7.81 7.23
N PHE A 550 -21.13 9.07 6.89
CA PHE A 550 -22.10 10.15 6.99
C PHE A 550 -21.95 11.18 5.86
N LEU A 551 -23.06 11.86 5.56
CA LEU A 551 -23.09 13.04 4.69
C LEU A 551 -23.55 14.24 5.53
N PRO A 552 -22.78 15.34 5.63
CA PRO A 552 -23.29 16.57 6.24
C PRO A 552 -24.36 17.22 5.34
N ALA A 553 -25.13 18.15 5.90
CA ALA A 553 -26.04 18.97 5.11
C ALA A 553 -25.25 19.78 4.07
N GLN A 554 -25.76 19.83 2.84
CA GLN A 554 -25.09 20.38 1.67
C GLN A 554 -26.06 21.25 0.85
N LEU A 555 -25.49 22.20 0.12
CA LEU A 555 -26.19 23.06 -0.82
C LEU A 555 -25.45 23.00 -2.16
N HIS A 556 -26.17 22.76 -3.23
CA HIS A 556 -25.76 23.14 -4.57
C HIS A 556 -26.53 24.42 -4.92
N GLU A 557 -25.81 25.48 -5.30
CA GLU A 557 -26.40 26.80 -5.56
C GLU A 557 -27.00 26.87 -6.97
N ALA A 558 -27.86 27.85 -7.22
CA ALA A 558 -28.45 28.02 -8.55
C ALA A 558 -27.36 28.48 -9.55
N ASP A 559 -27.12 27.67 -10.59
CA ASP A 559 -26.09 27.90 -11.59
C ASP A 559 -26.65 28.18 -13.00
N ARG A 560 -25.76 28.41 -13.98
CA ARG A 560 -26.07 28.73 -15.37
C ARG A 560 -27.01 27.73 -16.06
N PHE A 561 -26.93 26.45 -15.69
CA PHE A 561 -27.67 25.34 -16.29
C PHE A 561 -28.69 24.72 -15.32
N ASN A 562 -28.47 24.83 -14.02
CA ASN A 562 -29.37 24.42 -12.94
C ASN A 562 -29.91 25.66 -12.20
N PRO A 563 -30.93 26.36 -12.73
CA PRO A 563 -31.42 27.65 -12.19
C PRO A 563 -32.21 27.53 -10.86
N VAL A 564 -32.17 26.37 -10.20
CA VAL A 564 -32.84 26.09 -8.93
C VAL A 564 -31.84 25.41 -8.00
N ALA A 565 -31.52 26.07 -6.90
CA ALA A 565 -30.60 25.53 -5.89
C ALA A 565 -31.17 24.26 -5.23
N ALA A 566 -30.32 23.26 -5.02
CA ALA A 566 -30.70 21.98 -4.41
C ALA A 566 -30.16 21.85 -2.98
N VAL A 567 -31.07 21.67 -2.02
CA VAL A 567 -30.74 21.54 -0.59
C VAL A 567 -30.77 20.07 -0.18
N PHE A 568 -29.65 19.57 0.32
CA PHE A 568 -29.48 18.18 0.76
C PHE A 568 -29.36 18.14 2.28
N GLN A 569 -30.24 17.37 2.93
CA GLN A 569 -30.22 17.20 4.39
C GLN A 569 -29.05 16.31 4.81
N ALA A 570 -28.62 16.44 6.06
CA ALA A 570 -27.59 15.57 6.63
C ALA A 570 -28.10 14.13 6.74
N VAL A 571 -27.24 13.17 6.40
CA VAL A 571 -27.45 11.73 6.61
C VAL A 571 -26.40 11.27 7.61
N ASP A 572 -26.78 11.21 8.88
CA ASP A 572 -25.89 10.95 10.02
C ASP A 572 -25.35 9.50 10.06
N ASP A 573 -26.13 8.55 9.54
CA ASP A 573 -25.83 7.11 9.51
C ASP A 573 -26.17 6.53 8.13
N LEU A 574 -25.29 6.77 7.14
CA LEU A 574 -25.45 6.26 5.77
C LEU A 574 -25.14 4.75 5.68
N ASN A 575 -24.13 4.32 6.45
CA ASN A 575 -23.77 2.91 6.64
C ASN A 575 -23.08 2.77 8.01
N ILE A 576 -23.31 1.64 8.69
CA ILE A 576 -22.69 1.34 9.97
C ILE A 576 -22.24 -0.13 10.01
N TRP A 577 -20.93 -0.35 10.12
CA TRP A 577 -20.37 -1.66 10.42
C TRP A 577 -19.82 -1.71 11.84
N ASN A 578 -19.98 -2.86 12.50
CA ASN A 578 -19.50 -3.14 13.85
C ASN A 578 -18.81 -4.51 13.78
N THR A 579 -17.50 -4.51 13.57
CA THR A 579 -16.74 -5.69 13.15
C THR A 579 -15.87 -6.23 14.29
N PHE A 580 -15.55 -7.53 14.26
CA PHE A 580 -14.66 -8.17 15.24
C PHE A 580 -13.53 -8.94 14.54
N ALA A 581 -12.32 -8.72 15.02
CA ALA A 581 -11.06 -9.05 14.39
C ALA A 581 -10.13 -9.78 15.38
N PRO A 582 -10.28 -11.11 15.56
CA PRO A 582 -9.38 -11.91 16.39
C PRO A 582 -7.98 -12.00 15.77
N ARG A 583 -6.97 -12.12 16.64
CA ARG A 583 -5.56 -12.39 16.33
C ARG A 583 -5.06 -13.49 17.25
N ILE A 584 -4.34 -14.45 16.70
CA ILE A 584 -3.57 -15.42 17.49
C ILE A 584 -2.24 -15.69 16.80
N GLY A 585 -1.16 -15.69 17.56
CA GLY A 585 0.14 -16.09 17.09
C GLY A 585 0.95 -16.78 18.17
N ALA A 586 1.94 -17.57 17.77
CA ALA A 586 2.86 -18.26 18.64
C ALA A 586 4.29 -18.10 18.14
N THR A 587 5.23 -17.91 19.06
CA THR A 587 6.68 -18.04 18.82
C THR A 587 7.20 -19.19 19.68
N PHE A 588 7.96 -20.11 19.09
CA PHE A 588 8.51 -21.28 19.78
C PHE A 588 10.01 -21.42 19.52
N ASP A 589 10.80 -21.41 20.59
CA ASP A 589 12.25 -21.65 20.56
C ASP A 589 12.52 -23.15 20.47
N LEU A 590 12.88 -23.60 19.26
CA LEU A 590 13.10 -25.01 18.94
C LEU A 590 14.28 -25.61 19.73
N LEU A 591 15.26 -24.79 20.13
CA LEU A 591 16.51 -25.26 20.74
C LEU A 591 16.63 -24.88 22.22
N GLY A 592 15.96 -23.82 22.66
CA GLY A 592 16.06 -23.23 24.01
C GLY A 592 17.26 -22.29 24.17
N ASN A 593 17.70 -21.66 23.07
CA ASN A 593 18.86 -20.77 23.03
C ASN A 593 18.57 -19.40 22.38
N GLY A 594 17.31 -19.11 22.04
CA GLY A 594 16.85 -17.88 21.38
C GLY A 594 17.27 -17.71 19.92
N LYS A 595 18.04 -18.66 19.34
CA LYS A 595 18.63 -18.52 17.99
C LYS A 595 17.85 -19.22 16.89
N THR A 596 16.81 -19.98 17.18
CA THR A 596 16.00 -20.66 16.14
C THR A 596 14.54 -20.72 16.56
N MET A 597 13.75 -19.80 16.01
CA MET A 597 12.33 -19.61 16.35
C MET A 597 11.44 -20.14 15.22
N LEU A 598 10.50 -21.01 15.56
CA LEU A 598 9.31 -21.27 14.75
C LEU A 598 8.26 -20.20 15.13
N LYS A 599 7.62 -19.58 14.14
CA LYS A 599 6.56 -18.59 14.34
C LYS A 599 5.33 -18.94 13.51
N ALA A 600 4.14 -18.80 14.08
CA ALA A 600 2.87 -18.97 13.37
C ALA A 600 1.88 -17.86 13.79
N ASN A 601 1.01 -17.44 12.88
CA ASN A 601 0.01 -16.40 13.11
C ASN A 601 -1.27 -16.66 12.28
N TYR A 602 -2.43 -16.32 12.84
CA TYR A 602 -3.71 -16.16 12.15
C TYR A 602 -4.36 -14.83 12.55
N GLY A 603 -4.96 -14.15 11.57
CA GLY A 603 -5.72 -12.91 11.81
C GLY A 603 -6.85 -12.69 10.79
N ARG A 604 -7.97 -12.13 11.27
CA ARG A 604 -9.05 -11.59 10.42
C ARG A 604 -9.08 -10.07 10.47
N TYR A 605 -8.84 -9.42 9.35
CA TYR A 605 -8.86 -7.98 9.18
C TYR A 605 -10.13 -7.57 8.43
N TRP A 606 -10.64 -6.38 8.76
CA TRP A 606 -11.75 -5.74 8.07
C TRP A 606 -11.24 -4.53 7.31
N TRP A 607 -11.88 -4.20 6.20
CA TRP A 607 -11.45 -3.11 5.35
C TRP A 607 -11.93 -1.78 5.92
N ASN A 608 -11.12 -0.73 5.83
CA ASN A 608 -11.61 0.62 6.08
C ASN A 608 -12.33 1.10 4.81
N PRO A 609 -13.60 1.53 4.86
CA PRO A 609 -14.32 2.03 3.67
C PRO A 609 -13.82 3.40 3.20
N GLY A 610 -13.18 4.18 4.07
CA GLY A 610 -12.86 5.59 3.85
C GLY A 610 -14.10 6.50 3.92
N ALA A 611 -13.87 7.82 3.88
CA ALA A 611 -14.95 8.80 3.77
C ALA A 611 -15.64 8.72 2.40
N ASP A 612 -14.86 8.43 1.34
CA ASP A 612 -15.29 8.48 -0.06
C ASP A 612 -16.29 7.38 -0.44
N PHE A 613 -16.39 6.30 0.34
CA PHE A 613 -17.49 5.32 0.26
C PHE A 613 -18.87 6.00 0.30
N SER A 614 -19.00 7.10 1.06
CA SER A 614 -20.25 7.86 1.17
C SER A 614 -20.65 8.54 -0.15
N ALA A 615 -19.68 8.81 -1.04
CA ALA A 615 -19.92 9.46 -2.32
C ALA A 615 -20.76 8.59 -3.27
N THR A 616 -20.73 7.26 -3.13
CA THR A 616 -21.54 6.34 -3.94
C THR A 616 -23.04 6.62 -3.83
N ALA A 617 -23.52 7.05 -2.66
CA ALA A 617 -24.92 7.37 -2.42
C ALA A 617 -25.16 8.87 -2.15
N ASN A 618 -24.18 9.74 -2.41
CA ASN A 618 -24.32 11.18 -2.21
C ASN A 618 -25.11 11.80 -3.40
N PRO A 619 -26.30 12.39 -3.19
CA PRO A 619 -27.08 13.04 -4.25
C PRO A 619 -26.47 14.36 -4.74
N ASN A 620 -25.44 14.86 -4.05
CA ASN A 620 -24.65 16.03 -4.42
C ASN A 620 -23.22 15.61 -4.82
N PRO A 621 -23.02 15.10 -6.05
CA PRO A 621 -21.68 14.75 -6.54
C PRO A 621 -20.81 16.01 -6.73
N PRO A 622 -19.47 15.88 -6.74
CA PRO A 622 -18.58 17.01 -6.99
C PRO A 622 -18.70 17.57 -8.41
N VAL A 623 -19.08 16.75 -9.40
CA VAL A 623 -19.33 17.20 -10.77
C VAL A 623 -20.82 17.09 -11.06
N TRP A 624 -21.48 18.23 -11.20
CA TRP A 624 -22.81 18.34 -11.80
C TRP A 624 -22.65 18.57 -13.31
N GLN A 625 -23.41 17.85 -14.14
CA GLN A 625 -23.28 17.98 -15.60
C GLN A 625 -24.54 17.58 -16.36
N ARG A 626 -24.72 18.17 -17.55
CA ARG A 626 -25.64 17.72 -18.60
C ARG A 626 -24.86 17.55 -19.90
N ARG A 627 -24.92 16.35 -20.49
CA ARG A 627 -24.31 16.04 -21.79
C ARG A 627 -25.38 16.09 -22.87
N HIS A 628 -25.17 16.90 -23.91
CA HIS A 628 -26.05 16.99 -25.07
C HIS A 628 -25.28 16.62 -26.34
N THR A 629 -25.98 16.14 -27.37
CA THR A 629 -25.44 16.21 -28.75
C THR A 629 -25.28 17.68 -29.12
N TRP A 630 -24.19 18.07 -29.75
CA TRP A 630 -23.94 19.47 -30.15
C TRP A 630 -24.01 19.61 -31.68
N THR A 631 -24.61 20.70 -32.14
CA THR A 631 -24.59 21.09 -33.56
C THR A 631 -24.20 22.55 -33.66
N ASP A 632 -22.96 22.78 -34.07
CA ASP A 632 -22.41 24.10 -34.39
C ASP A 632 -23.14 24.71 -35.59
N LEU A 633 -23.89 25.79 -35.35
CA LEU A 633 -24.77 26.46 -36.32
C LEU A 633 -24.06 27.60 -37.06
N ASN A 634 -22.97 28.13 -36.52
CA ASN A 634 -22.26 29.29 -37.07
C ASN A 634 -20.81 29.00 -37.51
N SER A 635 -20.30 27.79 -37.25
CA SER A 635 -18.97 27.27 -37.56
C SER A 635 -17.80 27.89 -36.78
N ASP A 636 -18.04 28.54 -35.63
CA ASP A 636 -16.97 29.05 -34.74
C ASP A 636 -16.39 27.99 -33.79
N ARG A 637 -17.04 26.82 -33.67
CA ARG A 637 -16.70 25.68 -32.79
C ARG A 637 -16.77 25.98 -31.29
N VAL A 638 -17.46 27.03 -30.85
CA VAL A 638 -17.62 27.36 -29.42
C VAL A 638 -19.11 27.33 -29.09
N TRP A 639 -19.60 26.22 -28.51
CA TRP A 639 -21.03 26.07 -28.15
C TRP A 639 -21.63 27.35 -27.54
N GLN A 640 -22.76 27.80 -28.10
CA GLN A 640 -23.60 28.85 -27.50
C GLN A 640 -25.04 28.33 -27.23
N PRO A 641 -25.81 28.97 -26.32
CA PRO A 641 -27.17 28.55 -26.01
C PRO A 641 -28.08 28.54 -27.24
N GLY A 642 -28.73 27.40 -27.49
CA GLY A 642 -29.48 27.10 -28.71
C GLY A 642 -28.81 26.07 -29.63
N GLU A 643 -27.52 25.77 -29.43
CA GLU A 643 -26.79 24.72 -30.16
C GLU A 643 -26.82 23.35 -29.45
N GLU A 644 -27.33 23.29 -28.22
CA GLU A 644 -27.56 22.03 -27.51
C GLU A 644 -28.75 21.28 -28.09
N GLY A 645 -28.47 20.11 -28.69
CA GLY A 645 -29.48 19.20 -29.18
C GLY A 645 -30.02 18.28 -28.08
N ARG A 646 -30.27 17.03 -28.46
CA ARG A 646 -30.83 16.00 -27.58
C ARG A 646 -29.94 15.77 -26.35
N LEU A 647 -30.53 15.86 -25.16
CA LEU A 647 -29.92 15.42 -23.90
C LEU A 647 -29.55 13.92 -24.01
N ILE A 648 -28.29 13.61 -23.68
CA ILE A 648 -27.72 12.26 -23.66
C ILE A 648 -27.72 11.72 -22.24
N SER A 649 -27.26 12.51 -21.27
CA SER A 649 -27.21 12.15 -19.85
C SER A 649 -27.13 13.37 -18.93
N SER A 650 -27.47 13.19 -17.66
CA SER A 650 -27.38 14.20 -16.61
C SER A 650 -26.85 13.58 -15.31
N LEU A 651 -26.15 14.37 -14.50
CA LEU A 651 -25.62 13.98 -13.18
C LEU A 651 -25.74 15.16 -12.21
N GLY A 652 -26.17 14.88 -10.97
CA GLY A 652 -26.52 15.88 -9.95
C GLY A 652 -27.98 15.80 -9.53
N GLY A 653 -28.32 16.38 -8.38
CA GLY A 653 -29.69 16.52 -7.86
C GLY A 653 -30.31 15.25 -7.24
N VAL A 654 -29.92 14.06 -7.72
CA VAL A 654 -30.36 12.76 -7.19
C VAL A 654 -29.18 11.80 -7.08
N ALA A 655 -29.24 10.89 -6.10
CA ALA A 655 -28.25 9.84 -5.96
C ALA A 655 -28.36 8.86 -7.14
N SER A 656 -27.28 8.69 -7.91
CA SER A 656 -27.24 7.80 -9.08
C SER A 656 -27.15 6.31 -8.72
N SER A 657 -26.98 6.01 -7.44
CA SER A 657 -26.83 4.68 -6.85
C SER A 657 -27.33 4.64 -5.41
N ALA A 658 -27.64 3.45 -4.91
CA ALA A 658 -27.91 3.18 -3.50
C ALA A 658 -26.87 2.22 -2.89
N ILE A 659 -26.88 2.07 -1.57
CA ILE A 659 -26.15 1.03 -0.82
C ILE A 659 -27.16 -0.02 -0.36
N ASP A 660 -26.83 -1.30 -0.44
CA ASP A 660 -27.68 -2.37 0.11
C ASP A 660 -27.68 -2.30 1.66
N PRO A 661 -28.84 -2.23 2.34
CA PRO A 661 -28.91 -2.29 3.81
C PRO A 661 -28.30 -3.55 4.44
N ASN A 662 -28.06 -4.60 3.64
CA ASN A 662 -27.45 -5.87 4.05
C ASN A 662 -25.98 -5.99 3.62
N LEU A 663 -25.38 -4.93 3.04
CA LEU A 663 -24.00 -4.94 2.58
C LEU A 663 -23.05 -5.30 3.73
N GLU A 664 -22.36 -6.43 3.59
CA GLU A 664 -21.30 -6.85 4.50
C GLU A 664 -19.97 -6.16 4.13
N ASP A 665 -19.16 -5.80 5.12
CA ASP A 665 -17.82 -5.27 4.91
C ASP A 665 -16.89 -6.34 4.26
N THR A 666 -15.91 -5.90 3.48
CA THR A 666 -14.89 -6.80 2.94
C THR A 666 -13.94 -7.22 4.05
N ARG A 667 -13.62 -8.52 4.12
CA ARG A 667 -12.66 -9.05 5.09
C ARG A 667 -11.52 -9.82 4.44
N THR A 668 -10.36 -9.72 5.05
CA THR A 668 -9.18 -10.52 4.69
C THR A 668 -8.82 -11.44 5.85
N GLU A 669 -8.64 -12.73 5.57
CA GLU A 669 -8.18 -13.72 6.53
C GLU A 669 -6.74 -14.12 6.15
N GLU A 670 -5.83 -14.08 7.12
CA GLU A 670 -4.40 -14.32 6.96
C GLU A 670 -3.96 -15.52 7.79
N VAL A 671 -3.09 -16.36 7.22
CA VAL A 671 -2.26 -17.31 7.97
C VAL A 671 -0.81 -17.12 7.53
N ALA A 672 0.09 -16.93 8.48
CA ALA A 672 1.52 -16.77 8.23
C ALA A 672 2.34 -17.74 9.10
N SER A 673 3.37 -18.37 8.52
CA SER A 673 4.23 -19.33 9.21
C SER A 673 5.68 -19.17 8.77
N TRP A 674 6.61 -19.11 9.74
CA TRP A 674 8.01 -18.76 9.52
C TRP A 674 8.94 -19.58 10.39
N ILE A 675 10.12 -19.90 9.87
CA ILE A 675 11.29 -20.28 10.66
C ILE A 675 12.34 -19.17 10.56
N GLU A 676 12.73 -18.61 11.69
CA GLU A 676 13.79 -17.60 11.82
C GLU A 676 15.00 -18.21 12.52
N ARG A 677 16.20 -17.98 12.00
CA ARG A 677 17.45 -18.45 12.60
C ARG A 677 18.54 -17.40 12.57
N GLU A 678 19.13 -17.12 13.73
CA GLU A 678 20.44 -16.47 13.80
C GLU A 678 21.50 -17.50 13.38
N VAL A 679 22.16 -17.26 12.25
CA VAL A 679 23.21 -18.15 11.70
C VAL A 679 24.61 -17.72 12.13
N ALA A 680 24.80 -16.43 12.41
CA ALA A 680 25.99 -15.87 13.05
C ALA A 680 25.60 -14.56 13.78
N ALA A 681 26.47 -14.04 14.64
CA ALA A 681 26.23 -12.76 15.31
C ALA A 681 25.96 -11.63 14.28
N ASN A 682 24.86 -10.89 14.46
CA ASN A 682 24.32 -9.90 13.52
C ASN A 682 23.78 -10.44 12.17
N PHE A 683 23.68 -11.77 11.97
CA PHE A 683 23.23 -12.37 10.71
C PHE A 683 22.08 -13.38 10.94
N GLY A 684 20.88 -13.02 10.47
CA GLY A 684 19.69 -13.86 10.51
C GLY A 684 19.23 -14.29 9.11
N ILE A 685 18.56 -15.45 9.05
CA ILE A 685 17.81 -15.91 7.88
C ILE A 685 16.40 -16.27 8.34
N ARG A 686 15.37 -15.80 7.62
CA ARG A 686 13.98 -16.24 7.74
C ARG A 686 13.52 -16.95 6.47
N GLY A 687 12.73 -17.99 6.61
CA GLY A 687 12.01 -18.64 5.52
C GLY A 687 10.58 -18.93 5.96
N GLY A 688 9.60 -18.74 5.08
CA GLY A 688 8.21 -18.89 5.47
C GLY A 688 7.20 -18.82 4.32
N PHE A 689 5.94 -18.86 4.74
CA PHE A 689 4.77 -18.92 3.88
C PHE A 689 3.67 -18.02 4.44
N VAL A 690 3.00 -17.29 3.56
CA VAL A 690 1.82 -16.46 3.86
C VAL A 690 0.69 -16.87 2.91
N TRP A 691 -0.46 -17.21 3.49
CA TRP A 691 -1.73 -17.30 2.79
C TRP A 691 -2.62 -16.12 3.20
N ARG A 692 -3.26 -15.49 2.21
CA ARG A 692 -4.33 -14.51 2.43
C ARG A 692 -5.54 -14.91 1.58
N THR A 693 -6.74 -14.73 2.12
CA THR A 693 -7.98 -14.76 1.33
C THR A 693 -8.83 -13.54 1.63
N GLU A 694 -9.42 -12.97 0.59
CA GLU A 694 -10.38 -11.86 0.68
C GLU A 694 -11.77 -12.40 0.40
N ARG A 695 -12.76 -11.93 1.16
CA ARG A 695 -14.16 -12.38 1.12
C ARG A 695 -15.10 -11.19 1.29
N GLN A 696 -16.36 -11.37 0.92
CA GLN A 696 -17.40 -10.33 0.98
C GLN A 696 -17.07 -9.13 0.07
N LEU A 697 -16.33 -9.38 -1.01
CA LEU A 697 -16.00 -8.38 -2.03
C LEU A 697 -17.30 -7.78 -2.61
N TYR A 698 -17.36 -6.44 -2.69
CA TYR A 698 -18.52 -5.71 -3.18
C TYR A 698 -18.17 -4.81 -4.37
N GLN A 699 -19.16 -4.56 -5.22
CA GLN A 699 -19.05 -3.64 -6.36
C GLN A 699 -20.41 -2.95 -6.57
N LEU A 700 -20.42 -1.85 -7.32
CA LEU A 700 -21.65 -1.26 -7.81
C LEU A 700 -22.23 -2.12 -8.95
N LEU A 701 -23.47 -2.59 -8.79
CA LEU A 701 -24.17 -3.50 -9.70
C LEU A 701 -25.51 -2.91 -10.14
N ASN A 702 -25.91 -3.11 -11.40
CA ASN A 702 -27.28 -2.84 -11.82
C ASN A 702 -28.19 -3.98 -11.34
N ALA A 703 -28.98 -3.74 -10.29
CA ALA A 703 -29.87 -4.74 -9.69
C ALA A 703 -30.96 -5.25 -10.64
N ASN A 704 -31.24 -4.52 -11.72
CA ASN A 704 -32.16 -4.93 -12.78
C ASN A 704 -31.48 -5.72 -13.92
N GLN A 705 -30.17 -6.00 -13.82
CA GLN A 705 -29.40 -6.79 -14.79
C GLN A 705 -28.50 -7.79 -14.03
N PRO A 706 -29.07 -8.75 -13.27
CA PRO A 706 -28.30 -9.76 -12.54
C PRO A 706 -27.57 -10.71 -13.49
N PHE A 707 -26.55 -11.44 -12.98
CA PHE A 707 -25.74 -12.40 -13.73
C PHE A 707 -26.56 -13.34 -14.65
N ALA A 708 -27.68 -13.88 -14.15
CA ALA A 708 -28.56 -14.80 -14.88
C ALA A 708 -29.41 -14.15 -16.00
N ALA A 709 -29.46 -12.82 -16.09
CA ALA A 709 -30.12 -12.09 -17.17
C ALA A 709 -29.32 -12.13 -18.49
N PHE A 710 -28.01 -12.39 -18.42
CA PHE A 710 -27.14 -12.55 -19.57
C PHE A 710 -27.20 -14.00 -20.06
N ASN A 711 -28.32 -14.38 -20.67
CA ASN A 711 -28.59 -15.75 -21.09
C ASN A 711 -28.75 -15.93 -22.62
N VAL A 712 -28.67 -14.84 -23.39
CA VAL A 712 -28.83 -14.86 -24.84
C VAL A 712 -27.48 -15.14 -25.50
N ALA A 713 -27.24 -16.40 -25.87
CA ALA A 713 -25.98 -16.83 -26.48
C ALA A 713 -25.62 -16.01 -27.74
N ARG A 714 -24.33 -15.67 -27.85
CA ARG A 714 -23.71 -14.96 -28.97
C ARG A 714 -22.32 -15.55 -29.24
N THR A 715 -21.82 -15.24 -30.43
CA THR A 715 -20.47 -15.62 -30.86
C THR A 715 -19.75 -14.34 -31.25
N VAL A 716 -18.57 -14.13 -30.69
CA VAL A 716 -17.71 -12.98 -30.96
C VAL A 716 -16.48 -13.49 -31.71
N PRO A 717 -16.11 -12.93 -32.88
CA PRO A 717 -14.86 -13.31 -33.54
C PRO A 717 -13.67 -13.06 -32.60
N ASP A 718 -12.76 -14.03 -32.49
CA ASP A 718 -11.48 -13.79 -31.85
C ASP A 718 -10.57 -13.15 -32.91
N PRO A 719 -10.18 -11.86 -32.77
CA PRO A 719 -9.39 -11.13 -33.74
C PRO A 719 -7.90 -11.50 -33.72
N GLY A 720 -7.52 -12.53 -32.98
CA GLY A 720 -6.16 -13.01 -32.90
C GLY A 720 -5.21 -12.10 -32.12
N PRO A 721 -3.91 -12.43 -32.10
CA PRO A 721 -2.88 -11.63 -31.45
C PRO A 721 -2.73 -10.20 -32.02
N ASP A 722 -3.09 -9.94 -33.29
CA ASP A 722 -2.93 -8.59 -33.86
C ASP A 722 -4.13 -7.65 -33.65
N GLY A 723 -5.30 -8.20 -33.30
CA GLY A 723 -6.51 -7.44 -33.00
C GLY A 723 -7.35 -7.05 -34.21
N ILE A 724 -7.16 -7.68 -35.38
CA ILE A 724 -7.86 -7.34 -36.63
C ILE A 724 -8.71 -8.53 -37.12
N VAL A 725 -10.00 -8.56 -36.79
CA VAL A 725 -10.95 -9.61 -37.28
C VAL A 725 -10.90 -9.77 -38.81
N GLY A 726 -10.91 -11.03 -39.26
CA GLY A 726 -11.09 -11.42 -40.66
C GLY A 726 -9.80 -11.81 -41.38
N ASN A 727 -8.80 -12.29 -40.64
CA ASN A 727 -7.45 -12.58 -41.14
C ASN A 727 -6.98 -14.02 -40.79
N LEU A 728 -5.69 -14.34 -40.97
CA LEU A 728 -5.09 -15.67 -40.77
C LEU A 728 -4.56 -15.98 -39.36
N ASP A 729 -4.66 -15.08 -38.37
CA ASP A 729 -4.47 -15.44 -36.95
C ASP A 729 -5.69 -15.15 -36.05
N ASP A 730 -6.85 -14.89 -36.66
CA ASP A 730 -8.16 -15.03 -36.01
C ASP A 730 -8.27 -16.37 -35.26
N GLY A 731 -8.68 -16.32 -34.00
CA GLY A 731 -8.90 -17.51 -33.19
C GLY A 731 -10.28 -18.16 -33.41
N PRO A 732 -10.52 -19.34 -32.81
CA PRO A 732 -11.86 -19.94 -32.80
C PRO A 732 -12.85 -18.99 -32.09
N ALA A 733 -13.93 -18.64 -32.77
CA ALA A 733 -14.83 -17.58 -32.30
C ALA A 733 -15.45 -17.88 -30.91
N ILE A 734 -15.37 -16.89 -30.03
CA ILE A 734 -15.60 -17.00 -28.59
C ILE A 734 -17.10 -17.01 -28.29
N GLY A 735 -17.53 -17.98 -27.47
CA GLY A 735 -18.88 -18.01 -26.90
C GLY A 735 -19.07 -16.91 -25.86
N ALA A 736 -20.10 -16.09 -26.05
CA ALA A 736 -20.45 -14.96 -25.19
C ALA A 736 -21.97 -14.92 -24.92
N TRP A 737 -22.41 -14.05 -24.02
CA TRP A 737 -23.80 -13.91 -23.61
C TRP A 737 -24.24 -12.45 -23.62
N ASN A 738 -25.31 -12.15 -24.35
CA ASN A 738 -25.99 -10.87 -24.29
C ASN A 738 -27.14 -10.92 -23.26
N LEU A 739 -27.56 -9.74 -22.83
CA LEU A 739 -28.71 -9.55 -21.95
C LEU A 739 -30.01 -9.98 -22.65
N ALA A 740 -30.90 -10.67 -21.93
CA ALA A 740 -32.25 -10.99 -22.42
C ALA A 740 -33.11 -9.74 -22.65
N ALA A 741 -33.99 -9.82 -23.65
CA ALA A 741 -34.79 -8.69 -24.12
C ALA A 741 -35.64 -8.04 -23.01
N ASP A 742 -36.18 -8.84 -22.10
CA ASP A 742 -36.99 -8.38 -20.96
C ASP A 742 -36.22 -7.37 -20.11
N TYR A 743 -34.93 -7.62 -19.87
CA TYR A 743 -34.05 -6.78 -19.04
C TYR A 743 -33.46 -5.57 -19.78
N LEU A 744 -33.53 -5.51 -21.13
CA LEU A 744 -33.13 -4.33 -21.90
C LEU A 744 -34.08 -3.14 -21.69
N SER A 745 -35.34 -3.41 -21.32
CA SER A 745 -36.37 -2.39 -21.08
C SER A 745 -36.43 -1.87 -19.64
N LEU A 746 -35.73 -2.52 -18.70
CA LEU A 746 -35.76 -2.14 -17.29
C LEU A 746 -34.90 -0.90 -17.03
N PRO A 747 -35.32 0.01 -16.14
CA PRO A 747 -34.51 1.17 -15.77
C PRO A 747 -33.22 0.72 -15.08
N VAL A 748 -32.14 1.50 -15.25
CA VAL A 748 -30.88 1.26 -14.51
C VAL A 748 -31.10 1.50 -13.03
N ARG A 749 -30.79 0.50 -12.19
CA ARG A 749 -30.90 0.56 -10.73
C ARG A 749 -29.57 0.15 -10.09
N ASN A 750 -28.65 1.10 -9.96
CA ASN A 750 -27.33 0.84 -9.40
C ASN A 750 -27.40 0.67 -7.87
N VAL A 751 -26.86 -0.43 -7.35
CA VAL A 751 -26.78 -0.75 -5.92
C VAL A 751 -25.39 -1.27 -5.59
N LEU A 752 -24.77 -0.74 -4.54
CA LEU A 752 -23.53 -1.26 -3.96
C LEU A 752 -23.86 -2.45 -3.06
N MET A 753 -23.51 -3.66 -3.51
CA MET A 753 -23.79 -4.93 -2.80
C MET A 753 -22.66 -5.95 -2.99
N ASN A 754 -22.59 -6.94 -2.11
CA ASN A 754 -21.58 -8.01 -2.19
C ASN A 754 -21.82 -8.88 -3.42
N VAL A 755 -20.75 -9.26 -4.13
CA VAL A 755 -20.84 -10.20 -5.25
C VAL A 755 -20.83 -11.63 -4.71
N PRO A 756 -21.84 -12.47 -5.02
CA PRO A 756 -21.89 -13.86 -4.56
C PRO A 756 -20.62 -14.66 -4.92
N ASP A 757 -20.14 -15.47 -3.97
CA ASP A 757 -18.95 -16.32 -4.08
C ASP A 757 -17.62 -15.63 -4.48
N ALA A 758 -17.62 -14.29 -4.62
CA ALA A 758 -16.43 -13.50 -4.93
C ALA A 758 -15.42 -13.57 -3.77
N THR A 759 -14.41 -14.43 -3.98
CA THR A 759 -13.30 -14.63 -3.05
C THR A 759 -11.97 -14.62 -3.80
N THR A 760 -10.99 -13.89 -3.29
CA THR A 760 -9.62 -13.87 -3.80
C THR A 760 -8.72 -14.70 -2.87
N ASN A 761 -7.69 -15.34 -3.41
CA ASN A 761 -6.70 -16.10 -2.63
C ASN A 761 -5.27 -15.81 -3.10
N TYR A 762 -4.36 -15.62 -2.15
CA TYR A 762 -2.94 -15.37 -2.39
C TYR A 762 -2.09 -16.37 -1.61
N TYR A 763 -1.04 -16.88 -2.24
CA TYR A 763 -0.12 -17.89 -1.72
C TYR A 763 1.31 -17.41 -1.96
N THR A 764 1.98 -16.88 -0.93
CA THR A 764 3.35 -16.38 -1.02
C THR A 764 4.33 -17.23 -0.24
N TRP A 765 5.41 -17.65 -0.89
CA TRP A 765 6.62 -18.17 -0.24
C TRP A 765 7.68 -17.07 -0.19
N GLU A 766 8.35 -16.88 0.95
CA GLU A 766 9.42 -15.90 1.11
C GLU A 766 10.63 -16.54 1.81
N ILE A 767 11.83 -16.23 1.32
CA ILE A 767 13.11 -16.40 2.04
C ILE A 767 13.79 -15.03 2.09
N THR A 768 14.19 -14.58 3.27
CA THR A 768 14.88 -13.30 3.49
C THR A 768 16.09 -13.50 4.41
N ALA A 769 17.22 -12.92 4.06
CA ALA A 769 18.47 -12.96 4.82
C ALA A 769 18.93 -11.53 5.16
N THR A 770 19.23 -11.29 6.44
CA THR A 770 19.49 -9.96 6.99
C THR A 770 20.76 -9.95 7.83
N LYS A 771 21.74 -9.16 7.40
CA LYS A 771 23.00 -8.88 8.08
C LYS A 771 23.05 -7.40 8.48
N ARG A 772 22.96 -7.11 9.80
CA ARG A 772 23.25 -5.77 10.35
C ARG A 772 24.72 -5.41 10.12
N MET A 773 25.02 -4.11 10.04
CA MET A 773 26.38 -3.60 9.81
C MET A 773 27.34 -4.07 10.90
N SER A 774 28.33 -4.89 10.53
CA SER A 774 29.44 -5.28 11.41
C SER A 774 30.58 -5.85 10.56
N HIS A 775 31.83 -5.69 11.02
CA HIS A 775 33.03 -6.06 10.25
C HIS A 775 33.07 -5.40 8.86
N GLY A 776 32.58 -4.16 8.74
CA GLY A 776 32.58 -3.39 7.50
C GLY A 776 31.56 -3.81 6.44
N TRP A 777 30.54 -4.62 6.76
CA TRP A 777 29.46 -4.90 5.80
C TRP A 777 28.07 -5.15 6.41
N SER A 778 27.03 -4.84 5.63
CA SER A 778 25.61 -5.14 5.85
C SER A 778 24.96 -5.67 4.58
N ALA A 779 23.87 -6.43 4.70
CA ALA A 779 23.07 -6.89 3.57
C ALA A 779 21.62 -7.21 3.96
N ILE A 780 20.69 -6.94 3.05
CA ILE A 780 19.33 -7.47 3.03
C ILE A 780 19.13 -8.13 1.67
N ALA A 781 18.87 -9.43 1.67
CA ALA A 781 18.53 -10.20 0.49
C ALA A 781 17.16 -10.86 0.69
N SER A 782 16.32 -10.89 -0.34
CA SER A 782 15.04 -11.61 -0.31
C SER A 782 14.71 -12.25 -1.65
N LEU A 783 13.96 -13.35 -1.58
CA LEU A 783 13.36 -14.07 -2.70
C LEU A 783 11.93 -14.40 -2.29
N ALA A 784 10.93 -13.92 -3.04
CA ALA A 784 9.53 -14.19 -2.77
C ALA A 784 8.78 -14.56 -4.06
N ARG A 785 8.01 -15.65 -4.03
CA ARG A 785 7.08 -16.05 -5.10
C ARG A 785 5.65 -15.93 -4.58
N THR A 786 4.83 -15.12 -5.23
CA THR A 786 3.39 -14.99 -4.95
C THR A 786 2.59 -15.61 -6.08
N THR A 787 1.74 -16.58 -5.77
CA THR A 787 0.71 -17.09 -6.68
C THR A 787 -0.64 -16.51 -6.28
N SER A 788 -1.33 -15.92 -7.24
CA SER A 788 -2.62 -15.23 -7.06
C SER A 788 -3.74 -16.00 -7.75
N TYR A 789 -4.90 -16.07 -7.10
CA TYR A 789 -6.19 -16.47 -7.66
C TYR A 789 -7.18 -15.35 -7.35
N ALA A 790 -7.24 -14.34 -8.19
CA ALA A 790 -7.91 -13.07 -7.90
C ALA A 790 -9.21 -12.89 -8.68
N GLN A 791 -10.28 -12.46 -8.01
CA GLN A 791 -11.51 -12.07 -8.70
C GLN A 791 -11.38 -10.71 -9.39
N ALA A 792 -10.55 -9.82 -8.84
CA ALA A 792 -10.31 -8.48 -9.36
C ALA A 792 -9.58 -8.51 -10.71
N ASN A 793 -10.17 -7.89 -11.74
CA ASN A 793 -9.65 -7.81 -13.11
C ASN A 793 -8.48 -6.82 -13.34
N THR A 794 -7.80 -6.38 -12.28
CA THR A 794 -6.88 -5.23 -12.30
C THR A 794 -5.43 -5.67 -12.31
N PHE A 795 -4.66 -5.23 -13.31
CA PHE A 795 -3.24 -5.54 -13.47
C PHE A 795 -2.46 -4.24 -13.74
N PHE A 796 -1.52 -3.88 -12.88
CA PHE A 796 -0.80 -2.58 -12.95
C PHE A 796 -1.76 -1.39 -13.12
N ASP A 797 -2.81 -1.33 -12.30
CA ASP A 797 -3.87 -0.32 -12.33
C ASP A 797 -4.70 -0.27 -13.64
N THR A 798 -4.49 -1.20 -14.59
CA THR A 798 -5.29 -1.36 -15.82
C THR A 798 -6.32 -2.47 -15.69
N SER A 799 -7.52 -2.24 -16.21
CA SER A 799 -8.66 -3.17 -16.19
C SER A 799 -8.69 -3.99 -17.49
N PHE A 800 -8.54 -5.32 -17.42
CA PHE A 800 -8.53 -6.19 -18.62
C PHE A 800 -9.85 -6.97 -18.85
N ARG A 801 -10.84 -6.79 -17.95
CA ARG A 801 -12.26 -7.07 -18.21
C ARG A 801 -13.03 -5.74 -18.10
N GLN A 802 -14.33 -5.72 -18.42
CA GLN A 802 -15.14 -4.51 -18.21
C GLN A 802 -15.55 -4.33 -16.74
N ASN A 803 -15.89 -5.42 -16.05
CA ASN A 803 -16.29 -5.39 -14.64
C ASN A 803 -15.15 -5.86 -13.73
N GLN A 804 -14.97 -5.20 -12.58
CA GLN A 804 -13.87 -5.50 -11.67
C GLN A 804 -13.97 -6.92 -11.09
N LEU A 805 -15.18 -7.31 -10.67
CA LEU A 805 -15.55 -8.66 -10.24
C LEU A 805 -16.44 -9.32 -11.31
N PRO A 806 -16.54 -10.67 -11.36
CA PRO A 806 -17.38 -11.35 -12.35
C PRO A 806 -18.87 -11.18 -12.02
N ILE A 807 -19.57 -10.35 -12.80
CA ILE A 807 -20.99 -10.03 -12.59
C ILE A 807 -21.87 -10.38 -13.79
N THR A 808 -21.23 -10.77 -14.90
CA THR A 808 -21.83 -11.38 -16.09
C THR A 808 -21.08 -12.66 -16.46
N PRO A 809 -21.69 -13.60 -17.22
CA PRO A 809 -21.00 -14.76 -17.77
C PRO A 809 -19.81 -14.40 -18.68
N ASN A 810 -19.83 -13.22 -19.31
CA ASN A 810 -18.72 -12.75 -20.14
C ASN A 810 -17.46 -12.47 -19.31
N ASP A 811 -17.62 -12.07 -18.03
CA ASP A 811 -16.49 -11.85 -17.13
C ASP A 811 -15.81 -13.18 -16.72
N LEU A 812 -16.38 -14.34 -17.05
CA LEU A 812 -15.76 -15.65 -16.88
C LEU A 812 -14.89 -16.07 -18.08
N ILE A 813 -14.98 -15.39 -19.22
CA ILE A 813 -14.20 -15.72 -20.42
C ILE A 813 -12.70 -15.58 -20.09
N ASN A 814 -11.91 -16.59 -20.47
CA ASN A 814 -10.48 -16.76 -20.16
C ASN A 814 -10.09 -16.93 -18.68
N THR A 815 -11.05 -17.02 -17.75
CA THR A 815 -10.80 -17.24 -16.31
C THR A 815 -10.82 -18.73 -15.90
N GLU A 816 -10.47 -19.02 -14.64
CA GLU A 816 -10.82 -20.31 -14.01
C GLU A 816 -12.36 -20.42 -13.81
N PRO A 817 -12.96 -21.62 -13.67
CA PRO A 817 -14.43 -21.81 -13.69
C PRO A 817 -15.28 -21.09 -12.62
N ASN A 818 -14.65 -20.33 -11.74
CA ASN A 818 -15.25 -19.50 -10.69
C ASN A 818 -14.99 -17.98 -10.88
N GLY A 819 -14.48 -17.56 -12.03
CA GLY A 819 -14.18 -16.16 -12.36
C GLY A 819 -12.79 -15.67 -11.92
N GLN A 820 -12.01 -16.51 -11.22
CA GLN A 820 -10.68 -16.17 -10.73
C GLN A 820 -9.64 -16.15 -11.84
N GLU A 821 -8.78 -15.15 -11.79
CA GLU A 821 -7.58 -14.98 -12.62
C GLU A 821 -6.36 -15.54 -11.90
N LYS A 822 -5.61 -16.39 -12.59
CA LYS A 822 -4.43 -17.07 -12.05
C LYS A 822 -3.14 -16.38 -12.50
N SER A 823 -2.41 -15.83 -11.54
CA SER A 823 -1.15 -15.10 -11.76
C SER A 823 -0.02 -15.68 -10.89
N SER A 824 1.23 -15.43 -11.25
CA SER A 824 2.41 -15.77 -10.45
C SER A 824 3.58 -14.82 -10.71
N ASP A 825 3.97 -14.06 -9.70
CA ASP A 825 5.18 -13.23 -9.72
C ASP A 825 6.29 -13.82 -8.85
N LEU A 826 7.52 -13.77 -9.35
CA LEU A 826 8.74 -14.04 -8.60
C LEU A 826 9.53 -12.73 -8.48
N SER A 827 9.82 -12.31 -7.25
CA SER A 827 10.65 -11.15 -6.94
C SER A 827 11.91 -11.59 -6.19
N ALA A 828 13.04 -11.02 -6.57
CA ALA A 828 14.32 -11.22 -5.88
C ALA A 828 15.00 -9.86 -5.68
N LYS A 829 15.39 -9.54 -4.44
CA LYS A 829 15.98 -8.25 -4.08
C LYS A 829 17.27 -8.47 -3.31
N LEU A 830 18.28 -7.68 -3.62
CA LEU A 830 19.54 -7.61 -2.88
C LEU A 830 19.91 -6.13 -2.73
N ASN A 831 20.05 -5.69 -1.48
CA ASN A 831 20.69 -4.44 -1.13
C ASN A 831 21.81 -4.76 -0.15
N ALA A 832 23.03 -4.36 -0.45
CA ALA A 832 24.16 -4.52 0.46
C ALA A 832 24.93 -3.22 0.62
N SER A 833 25.75 -3.14 1.66
CA SER A 833 26.74 -2.08 1.81
C SER A 833 28.04 -2.66 2.35
N TRP A 834 29.15 -2.25 1.75
CA TRP A 834 30.50 -2.47 2.26
C TRP A 834 31.14 -1.14 2.60
N GLN A 835 31.85 -1.07 3.72
CA GLN A 835 32.60 0.09 4.19
C GLN A 835 34.08 -0.28 4.29
N GLY A 836 34.86 0.28 3.37
CA GLY A 836 36.30 0.07 3.27
C GLY A 836 37.12 0.99 4.17
N ARG A 837 38.44 0.95 3.94
CA ARG A 837 39.37 1.94 4.53
C ARG A 837 39.12 3.32 3.91
N TRP A 838 39.58 4.36 4.61
CA TRP A 838 39.45 5.77 4.20
C TRP A 838 38.01 6.29 4.01
N GLY A 839 37.01 5.59 4.57
CA GLY A 839 35.60 6.03 4.54
C GLY A 839 34.83 5.68 3.26
N LEU A 840 35.44 4.99 2.30
CA LEU A 840 34.77 4.55 1.07
C LEU A 840 33.62 3.57 1.41
N LYS A 841 32.37 3.94 1.09
CA LYS A 841 31.19 3.06 1.17
C LYS A 841 30.74 2.68 -0.25
N ILE A 842 30.48 1.40 -0.49
CA ILE A 842 29.96 0.87 -1.75
C ILE A 842 28.65 0.13 -1.45
N SER A 843 27.54 0.57 -2.06
CA SER A 843 26.21 -0.01 -1.84
C SER A 843 25.62 -0.62 -3.12
N PRO A 844 25.94 -1.89 -3.48
CA PRO A 844 25.33 -2.53 -4.63
C PRO A 844 23.85 -2.88 -4.36
N ARG A 845 22.99 -2.54 -5.31
CA ARG A 845 21.56 -2.82 -5.33
C ARG A 845 21.20 -3.63 -6.56
N ARG A 846 20.39 -4.67 -6.42
CA ARG A 846 19.78 -5.44 -7.51
C ARG A 846 18.36 -5.84 -7.15
N ALA A 847 17.38 -5.34 -7.89
CA ALA A 847 16.04 -5.88 -7.91
C ALA A 847 15.86 -6.71 -9.21
N ASN A 848 15.16 -7.83 -9.11
CA ASN A 848 14.66 -8.61 -10.22
C ASN A 848 13.19 -8.96 -9.94
N ARG A 849 12.37 -8.90 -10.98
CA ARG A 849 10.95 -9.24 -10.96
C ARG A 849 10.64 -9.91 -12.29
N THR A 850 10.08 -11.11 -12.27
CA THR A 850 9.60 -11.74 -13.51
C THR A 850 8.44 -10.94 -14.09
N GLY A 851 8.20 -11.09 -15.39
CA GLY A 851 6.83 -10.92 -15.89
C GLY A 851 5.87 -11.79 -15.07
N ASP A 852 4.62 -11.35 -14.94
CA ASP A 852 3.62 -12.16 -14.23
C ASP A 852 3.27 -13.37 -15.12
N GLU A 853 3.60 -14.58 -14.65
CA GLU A 853 3.42 -15.83 -15.39
C GLU A 853 1.93 -16.22 -15.42
N ARG A 854 1.13 -15.49 -16.20
CA ARG A 854 -0.19 -16.00 -16.62
C ARG A 854 0.02 -17.23 -17.50
N PRO A 855 -0.64 -18.36 -17.24
CA PRO A 855 -0.71 -19.44 -18.22
C PRO A 855 -1.40 -18.90 -19.48
N GLN A 856 -0.83 -19.16 -20.67
CA GLN A 856 -1.39 -18.67 -21.94
C GLN A 856 -2.74 -19.35 -22.27
N ARG A 857 -3.82 -18.75 -21.76
CA ARG A 857 -5.17 -18.79 -22.33
C ARG A 857 -5.47 -17.35 -22.69
N ALA A 858 -5.48 -17.06 -23.99
CA ALA A 858 -5.20 -15.73 -24.52
C ALA A 858 -6.20 -14.66 -23.99
N PRO A 859 -5.77 -13.70 -23.15
CA PRO A 859 -6.57 -12.52 -22.92
C PRO A 859 -6.56 -11.69 -24.21
N LEU A 860 -7.74 -11.27 -24.67
CA LEU A 860 -7.93 -10.29 -25.74
C LEU A 860 -7.16 -9.01 -25.40
N ALA A 861 -6.00 -8.82 -26.04
CA ALA A 861 -5.10 -7.69 -25.81
C ALA A 861 -4.58 -7.18 -27.16
N VAL A 862 -5.13 -6.06 -27.63
CA VAL A 862 -4.83 -5.49 -28.95
C VAL A 862 -3.43 -4.89 -28.98
N HIS A 863 -2.42 -5.67 -29.40
CA HIS A 863 -1.08 -5.17 -29.72
C HIS A 863 -0.40 -5.95 -30.85
N ARG A 864 -0.18 -5.25 -31.97
CA ARG A 864 0.37 -5.69 -33.27
C ARG A 864 1.36 -6.87 -33.30
N ARG A 865 1.06 -7.75 -34.26
CA ARG A 865 1.84 -8.81 -34.93
C ARG A 865 3.33 -8.58 -35.19
N LEU A 866 4.09 -9.68 -35.25
CA LEU A 866 4.65 -10.24 -36.51
C LEU A 866 5.03 -11.74 -36.33
N GLN A 867 5.04 -12.51 -37.43
CA GLN A 867 5.21 -13.99 -37.52
C GLN A 867 6.52 -14.35 -38.29
N PRO A 868 6.87 -15.63 -38.65
CA PRO A 868 6.25 -16.95 -38.40
C PRO A 868 7.22 -18.09 -37.95
N ASP A 869 6.69 -19.30 -37.65
CA ASP A 869 7.00 -20.53 -38.42
C ASP A 869 6.24 -21.82 -38.00
N GLN A 870 5.52 -22.40 -38.99
CA GLN A 870 5.29 -23.83 -39.31
C GLN A 870 4.42 -24.79 -38.44
N CYS A 871 3.52 -25.49 -39.17
CA CYS A 871 2.91 -26.82 -38.98
C CYS A 871 1.65 -27.02 -38.10
N GLU A 872 0.58 -27.46 -38.77
CA GLU A 872 -0.72 -27.91 -38.23
C GLU A 872 -0.84 -29.47 -38.18
N SER A 873 -2.06 -29.96 -37.91
CA SER A 873 -2.59 -31.34 -37.90
C SER A 873 -2.51 -32.09 -36.54
N ASP A 874 -3.56 -32.80 -36.08
CA ASP A 874 -4.92 -32.89 -36.64
C ASP A 874 -6.00 -33.07 -35.55
N SER A 875 -7.27 -32.97 -35.95
CA SER A 875 -8.43 -32.76 -35.07
C SER A 875 -9.25 -34.01 -34.71
N GLU A 876 -10.01 -33.86 -33.61
CA GLU A 876 -11.24 -34.56 -33.19
C GLU A 876 -11.51 -36.04 -33.54
N HIS A 877 -11.97 -36.81 -32.53
CA HIS A 877 -13.12 -37.68 -32.79
C HIS A 877 -13.99 -38.02 -31.56
N GLN A 878 -15.28 -38.23 -31.84
CA GLN A 878 -16.33 -38.86 -31.02
C GLN A 878 -16.99 -38.04 -29.89
N LEU A 879 -18.11 -37.44 -30.31
CA LEU A 879 -19.23 -36.93 -29.52
C LEU A 879 -20.14 -38.08 -29.03
N GLU A 880 -21.09 -37.74 -28.15
CA GLU A 880 -22.28 -38.51 -27.71
C GLU A 880 -22.10 -39.81 -26.90
N LEU A 881 -22.84 -39.88 -25.77
CA LEU A 881 -23.90 -40.89 -25.60
C LEU A 881 -24.91 -40.47 -24.50
N ARG A 882 -26.19 -40.34 -24.89
CA ARG A 882 -27.43 -40.42 -24.08
C ARG A 882 -27.83 -39.24 -23.16
N GLN A 883 -28.79 -38.45 -23.66
CA GLN A 883 -30.03 -38.21 -22.90
C GLN A 883 -30.88 -39.50 -22.92
N LEU A 884 -31.62 -39.88 -21.88
CA LEU A 884 -33.06 -39.62 -21.57
C LEU A 884 -33.43 -40.70 -20.50
N VAL A 885 -34.40 -40.60 -19.58
CA VAL A 885 -35.66 -39.82 -19.43
C VAL A 885 -35.80 -39.30 -17.96
N SER A 886 -36.77 -38.42 -17.72
CA SER A 886 -37.28 -37.93 -16.42
C SER A 886 -37.89 -39.07 -15.53
N ALA A 887 -38.40 -38.88 -14.29
CA ALA A 887 -39.05 -37.70 -13.68
C ALA A 887 -39.21 -37.79 -12.13
N THR A 888 -39.90 -36.78 -11.58
CA THR A 888 -40.54 -36.68 -10.23
C THR A 888 -39.67 -36.61 -8.98
N ALA A 889 -40.15 -35.82 -8.00
CA ALA A 889 -39.54 -35.61 -6.70
C ALA A 889 -40.60 -35.64 -5.58
N ARG A 890 -40.22 -36.04 -4.36
CA ARG A 890 -40.73 -35.54 -3.06
C ARG A 890 -40.04 -36.19 -1.85
N ASP A 891 -40.09 -35.45 -0.73
CA ASP A 891 -40.00 -35.86 0.67
C ASP A 891 -38.72 -36.47 1.30
N ARG A 892 -38.27 -35.76 2.36
CA ARG A 892 -37.77 -36.23 3.69
C ARG A 892 -36.31 -36.67 3.92
N ALA A 893 -35.72 -35.92 4.86
CA ALA A 893 -34.89 -36.37 5.99
C ALA A 893 -33.45 -36.87 5.73
N ALA A 894 -32.66 -36.85 6.81
CA ALA A 894 -31.22 -37.15 6.89
C ALA A 894 -30.96 -38.04 8.13
N PRO A 895 -29.71 -38.35 8.56
CA PRO A 895 -28.40 -38.37 7.86
C PRO A 895 -27.65 -39.73 8.01
N GLY A 896 -26.52 -39.97 7.31
CA GLY A 896 -25.66 -41.13 7.65
C GLY A 896 -24.44 -41.50 6.78
N VAL A 897 -23.25 -41.06 7.21
CA VAL A 897 -21.94 -41.79 7.35
C VAL A 897 -21.47 -42.85 6.30
N ALA A 898 -20.14 -42.82 6.01
CA ALA A 898 -19.25 -43.89 5.47
C ALA A 898 -19.21 -44.19 3.94
N ARG A 899 -18.14 -44.75 3.34
CA ARG A 899 -16.66 -44.61 3.53
C ARG A 899 -15.88 -45.42 2.44
N TRP A 900 -14.90 -44.82 1.74
CA TRP A 900 -13.97 -45.49 0.76
C TRP A 900 -14.67 -46.10 -0.50
N ARG A 901 -13.99 -46.57 -1.57
CA ARG A 901 -12.57 -46.91 -1.82
C ARG A 901 -12.17 -46.70 -3.30
N LYS A 902 -10.86 -46.65 -3.60
CA LYS A 902 -10.30 -46.56 -4.97
C LYS A 902 -10.51 -47.86 -5.76
N ALA A 903 -10.61 -47.74 -7.08
CA ALA A 903 -10.29 -48.80 -8.05
C ALA A 903 -9.29 -48.27 -9.11
N ARG A 904 -8.32 -49.10 -9.50
CA ARG A 904 -7.52 -48.96 -10.73
C ARG A 904 -8.05 -49.97 -11.74
N LEU A 905 -7.87 -49.70 -13.03
CA LEU A 905 -7.92 -50.71 -14.09
C LEU A 905 -6.70 -50.55 -15.01
N VAL A 906 -6.23 -51.68 -15.53
CA VAL A 906 -4.96 -51.88 -16.26
C VAL A 906 -5.16 -53.09 -17.20
N SER A 907 -4.40 -53.15 -18.30
CA SER A 907 -4.27 -54.29 -19.26
C SER A 907 -5.39 -54.45 -20.31
N ALA A 908 -5.16 -55.01 -21.52
CA ALA A 908 -3.91 -55.18 -22.32
C ALA A 908 -4.19 -55.74 -23.75
N CYS A 909 -3.11 -55.81 -24.56
CA CYS A 909 -2.83 -56.77 -25.66
C CYS A 909 -3.38 -56.58 -27.10
N GLY A 910 -2.57 -57.03 -28.08
CA GLY A 910 -2.84 -57.16 -29.53
C GLY A 910 -2.42 -55.95 -30.38
N HIS A 911 -1.31 -55.87 -31.14
CA HIS A 911 -0.25 -56.82 -31.58
C HIS A 911 -0.43 -57.53 -32.95
N ALA A 912 0.02 -56.85 -34.02
CA ALA A 912 0.56 -57.35 -35.31
C ALA A 912 1.27 -56.13 -35.97
N ASP A 913 2.55 -56.06 -36.33
CA ASP A 913 3.56 -56.95 -36.96
C ASP A 913 3.73 -56.66 -38.47
N GLY A 914 4.98 -56.60 -38.93
CA GLY A 914 5.38 -56.08 -40.26
C GLY A 914 6.80 -55.50 -40.29
N ARG A 915 7.71 -56.10 -41.05
CA ARG A 915 9.12 -55.69 -41.25
C ARG A 915 9.37 -55.29 -42.71
N GLU A 916 10.39 -54.46 -42.95
CA GLU A 916 11.56 -54.84 -43.78
C GLU A 916 12.73 -53.83 -43.64
N ASP A 917 13.78 -53.97 -44.44
CA ASP A 917 15.19 -53.72 -44.05
C ASP A 917 15.95 -52.64 -44.85
N ALA A 918 17.18 -52.34 -44.37
CA ALA A 918 18.37 -51.84 -45.09
C ALA A 918 18.46 -50.34 -45.51
N ALA A 919 19.64 -49.77 -45.85
CA ALA A 919 21.01 -49.96 -45.31
C ALA A 919 22.02 -48.87 -45.80
N ARG A 920 22.99 -48.51 -44.94
CA ARG A 920 24.40 -48.13 -45.24
C ARG A 920 24.76 -47.12 -46.38
N SER A 921 25.25 -45.95 -45.92
CA SER A 921 26.70 -45.56 -45.92
C SER A 921 27.31 -44.51 -46.89
N ARG A 922 28.28 -43.75 -46.31
CA ARG A 922 29.53 -43.16 -46.87
C ARG A 922 29.49 -42.05 -47.95
N GLY A 923 30.06 -40.89 -47.55
CA GLY A 923 31.30 -40.38 -48.16
C GLY A 923 31.27 -38.97 -48.80
N GLY A 924 32.37 -38.21 -48.68
CA GLY A 924 32.63 -36.99 -49.45
C GLY A 924 33.34 -35.86 -48.67
N VAL A 925 34.60 -35.58 -49.00
CA VAL A 925 35.38 -34.40 -48.52
C VAL A 925 36.30 -33.95 -49.67
N THR A 926 36.30 -32.66 -50.04
CA THR A 926 37.50 -31.80 -50.31
C THR A 926 37.17 -30.44 -50.93
N ASP A 927 37.47 -29.37 -50.18
CA ASP A 927 38.44 -28.28 -50.50
C ASP A 927 38.24 -27.24 -51.67
N ARG A 928 38.83 -26.05 -51.45
CA ARG A 928 39.28 -24.98 -52.38
C ARG A 928 38.33 -23.98 -53.10
N ALA A 929 38.34 -22.75 -52.56
CA ALA A 929 39.10 -21.58 -53.07
C ALA A 929 38.40 -20.34 -53.69
N ARG A 930 38.68 -19.19 -53.05
CA ARG A 930 38.88 -17.79 -53.54
C ARG A 930 38.43 -17.37 -54.96
N VAL A 931 37.66 -16.28 -55.02
CA VAL A 931 38.06 -14.95 -55.56
C VAL A 931 37.42 -13.85 -54.68
N GLY A 932 37.90 -12.60 -54.71
CA GLY A 932 37.33 -11.46 -53.94
C GLY A 932 37.17 -10.19 -54.79
N VAL A 933 37.55 -9.02 -54.24
CA VAL A 933 37.51 -7.65 -54.83
C VAL A 933 36.17 -6.88 -54.63
N GLY A 934 36.20 -5.87 -53.76
CA GLY A 934 35.44 -4.63 -53.92
C GLY A 934 36.35 -3.54 -54.51
N PRO A 935 35.89 -2.28 -54.72
CA PRO A 935 36.13 -1.30 -53.64
C PRO A 935 35.19 -0.06 -53.54
N THR A 936 35.24 0.55 -52.34
CA THR A 936 35.16 2.01 -52.04
C THR A 936 34.04 2.93 -52.55
N ARG A 937 33.31 3.47 -51.56
CA ARG A 937 33.08 4.91 -51.25
C ARG A 937 32.54 5.86 -52.35
N LYS A 938 31.41 6.48 -52.04
CA LYS A 938 31.46 7.86 -51.52
C LYS A 938 30.71 7.95 -50.18
#